data_AF-A0A558DR08-F1
#
_entry.id   AF-A0A558DR08-F1
#
_cell.length_a   1.000
_cell.length_b   1.000
_cell.length_c   1.000
_cell.angle_alpha   90.00
_cell.angle_beta   90.00
_cell.angle_gamma   90.00
#
_symmetry.space_group_name_H-M   'P 1'
#
loop_
_entity.id
_entity.type
_entity.pdbx_description
1 polymer ?
#
loop_
_entity_poly.entity_id
_entity_poly.type
_entity_poly.pdbx_seq_one_letter_code
_entity_poly.pdbx_strand_id
1 'polypeptide(L)'
;MNLLKAWPIISLGLILAIFASPASYAVDEQTVSDFKQDIQGLYKDLDRLFPRFQEAFTYEVRVLRLRAKEKAQFWRETGLLEGDFNLFEEFRHQFANVHKIMDLDFSKVHGAYTILQRQIHGMQIVATGRLYAGDDDNTKRKANAPEMTRDSNGNRYDMNERINIDSQRNELSHSLLAVYLSALASDTPEEGEQEMKAFATVLQNLGDANRDLILDEVTKLQIQEEKMLFELIPIFGDAVSLAETYQGEDIWGKKMSWVDYGLAIMTIFSSVGDVADVAKLSKRFPKKMAQLQSNLATVHNMAKRMSPDELRMLTKNYPADALERLMNVDLHQLLAGSEKVSKIDAGKISDLPVIKLTGKQEFSDIGDIANLRAMSLARTSIAEQQTAVTVINNLDEARHSEVLATASERLTQAAPALDVRRLANPDQMNPEDWDNLRQSMQHLKPERQADLERAIMQPELLPAFLEAETGIPILALQTKADAIGEGQYVAYRKANAGGLRLMNKAPDDNFAGVVTKHKDIKGKSGPGGLIPFDQEFSKMAAQLDAAEASGDAEEIAKVRATIRKSDRGVRQLVGRGGVSLSTRLEGRDVIAVTRTIDGAPRRSLVTRDPVDGAFYDIESGNRIVEDTISPITSKNGKIKKVPILVDSRGRAYLADADPHIIGTRNSADLVDDSHVNGFITRSEQELIDTQNRALRAAGAPILTQHGAQVRAYGLDLPVDETFYVIEQGGRIRFIQQDNLPDLVHYHRINGTVAPIDPSWRWGGYDADGFEVSRGAKQ
;
A
#
# COMPACT_ATOMS: atom_id res chain seq x y z
N MET A 1 -11.47 -2.81 -31.85
CA MET A 1 -11.86 -2.20 -33.15
C MET A 1 -13.37 -2.21 -33.46
N ASN A 2 -14.10 -3.31 -33.22
CA ASN A 2 -15.57 -3.39 -33.47
C ASN A 2 -16.41 -2.43 -32.60
N LEU A 3 -15.96 -2.12 -31.39
CA LEU A 3 -16.61 -1.14 -30.49
C LEU A 3 -16.56 0.30 -31.00
N LEU A 4 -15.47 0.71 -31.67
CA LEU A 4 -15.33 2.05 -32.26
C LEU A 4 -16.22 2.23 -33.51
N LYS A 5 -16.46 1.16 -34.27
CA LYS A 5 -17.45 1.14 -35.37
C LYS A 5 -18.89 1.14 -34.85
N ALA A 6 -19.13 0.56 -33.68
CA ALA A 6 -20.45 0.50 -33.06
C ALA A 6 -20.84 1.77 -32.29
N TRP A 7 -19.87 2.56 -31.82
CA TRP A 7 -20.12 3.77 -31.01
C TRP A 7 -21.03 4.80 -31.68
N PRO A 8 -20.88 5.12 -32.98
CA PRO A 8 -21.79 6.03 -33.68
C PRO A 8 -23.21 5.46 -33.82
N ILE A 9 -23.34 4.13 -34.00
CA ILE A 9 -24.62 3.42 -34.12
C ILE A 9 -25.34 3.38 -32.77
N ILE A 10 -24.60 3.15 -31.68
CA ILE A 10 -25.12 3.15 -30.31
C ILE A 10 -25.55 4.56 -29.91
N SER A 11 -24.76 5.58 -30.27
CA SER A 11 -25.09 6.98 -30.01
C SER A 11 -26.34 7.41 -30.79
N LEU A 12 -26.48 6.99 -32.04
CA LEU A 12 -27.68 7.23 -32.85
C LEU A 12 -28.91 6.52 -32.27
N GLY A 13 -28.75 5.28 -31.79
CA GLY A 13 -29.81 4.53 -31.11
C GLY A 13 -30.26 5.19 -29.80
N LEU A 14 -29.32 5.73 -29.02
CA LEU A 14 -29.62 6.45 -27.78
C LEU A 14 -30.33 7.78 -28.05
N ILE A 15 -29.87 8.53 -29.06
CA ILE A 15 -30.46 9.82 -29.45
C ILE A 15 -31.87 9.60 -30.02
N LEU A 16 -32.08 8.61 -30.89
CA LEU A 16 -33.41 8.26 -31.40
C LEU A 16 -34.35 7.76 -30.28
N ALA A 17 -33.83 7.05 -29.28
CA ALA A 17 -34.61 6.65 -28.11
C ALA A 17 -35.02 7.84 -27.22
N ILE A 18 -34.18 8.88 -27.15
CA ILE A 18 -34.50 10.14 -26.45
C ILE A 18 -35.59 10.92 -27.20
N PHE A 19 -35.56 10.94 -28.54
CA PHE A 19 -36.58 11.59 -29.38
C PHE A 19 -37.89 10.79 -29.55
N ALA A 20 -37.89 9.49 -29.20
CA ALA A 20 -39.10 8.65 -29.19
C ALA A 20 -39.87 8.69 -27.85
N SER A 21 -39.37 9.44 -26.86
CA SER A 21 -40.07 9.70 -25.60
C SER A 21 -41.37 10.49 -25.86
N PRO A 22 -42.56 10.05 -25.39
CA PRO A 22 -43.84 10.72 -25.66
C PRO A 22 -44.00 12.11 -25.03
N ALA A 23 -42.98 12.62 -24.34
CA ALA A 23 -43.01 13.90 -23.68
C ALA A 23 -41.98 14.85 -24.30
N SER A 24 -42.50 15.83 -25.04
CA SER A 24 -41.96 17.17 -25.34
C SER A 24 -41.44 17.43 -26.77
N TYR A 25 -42.10 18.42 -27.40
CA TYR A 25 -41.78 19.19 -28.61
C TYR A 25 -42.02 18.53 -29.98
N ALA A 26 -42.98 19.12 -30.71
CA ALA A 26 -43.09 19.00 -32.16
C ALA A 26 -41.86 19.65 -32.80
N VAL A 27 -40.80 18.86 -32.98
CA VAL A 27 -39.68 19.22 -33.84
C VAL A 27 -40.22 19.16 -35.27
N ASP A 28 -40.13 20.26 -36.02
CA ASP A 28 -40.58 20.26 -37.42
C ASP A 28 -39.70 19.34 -38.29
N GLU A 29 -40.26 18.87 -39.40
CA GLU A 29 -39.57 17.93 -40.31
C GLU A 29 -38.27 18.52 -40.88
N GLN A 30 -38.15 19.85 -40.97
CA GLN A 30 -36.97 20.51 -41.50
C GLN A 30 -35.79 20.37 -40.53
N THR A 31 -36.01 20.57 -39.23
CA THR A 31 -34.98 20.41 -38.20
C THR A 31 -34.47 18.96 -38.13
N VAL A 32 -35.35 17.97 -38.32
CA VAL A 32 -34.95 16.55 -38.40
C VAL A 32 -34.16 16.27 -39.69
N SER A 33 -34.51 16.91 -40.80
CA SER A 33 -33.80 16.79 -42.07
C SER A 33 -32.39 17.38 -42.00
N ASP A 34 -32.26 18.60 -41.47
CA ASP A 34 -30.98 19.31 -41.34
C ASP A 34 -30.03 18.54 -40.41
N PHE A 35 -30.53 18.05 -39.27
CA PHE A 35 -29.76 17.20 -38.36
C PHE A 35 -29.29 15.88 -38.99
N LYS A 36 -30.13 15.24 -39.82
CA LYS A 36 -29.73 14.05 -40.58
C LYS A 36 -28.63 14.38 -41.58
N GLN A 37 -28.69 15.55 -42.21
CA GLN A 37 -27.72 15.99 -43.20
C GLN A 37 -26.36 16.31 -42.55
N ASP A 38 -26.37 16.96 -41.38
CA ASP A 38 -25.17 17.24 -40.58
C ASP A 38 -24.52 15.96 -40.05
N ILE A 39 -25.31 15.00 -39.57
CA ILE A 39 -24.79 13.69 -39.15
C ILE A 39 -24.19 12.94 -40.35
N GLN A 40 -24.86 12.95 -41.51
CA GLN A 40 -24.31 12.32 -42.72
C GLN A 40 -23.01 12.99 -43.19
N GLY A 41 -22.87 14.31 -43.02
CA GLY A 41 -21.62 15.03 -43.21
C GLY A 41 -20.53 14.55 -42.26
N LEU A 42 -20.83 14.46 -40.97
CA LEU A 42 -19.91 13.98 -39.94
C LEU A 42 -19.44 12.53 -40.19
N TYR A 43 -20.34 11.65 -40.64
CA TYR A 43 -19.98 10.27 -41.02
C TYR A 43 -19.04 10.23 -42.22
N LYS A 44 -19.27 11.06 -43.25
CA LYS A 44 -18.37 11.15 -44.42
C LYS A 44 -16.99 11.66 -44.03
N ASP A 45 -16.92 12.62 -43.11
CA ASP A 45 -15.64 13.14 -42.61
C ASP A 45 -14.93 12.12 -41.71
N LEU A 46 -15.66 11.38 -40.87
CA LEU A 46 -15.12 10.27 -40.09
C LEU A 46 -14.60 9.13 -40.97
N ASP A 47 -15.35 8.72 -42.00
CA ASP A 47 -14.92 7.69 -42.96
C ASP A 47 -13.68 8.11 -43.74
N ARG A 48 -13.50 9.42 -43.96
CA ARG A 48 -12.31 9.98 -44.62
C ARG A 48 -11.11 10.08 -43.67
N LEU A 49 -11.33 10.39 -42.39
CA LEU A 49 -10.28 10.56 -41.39
C LEU A 49 -9.80 9.23 -40.78
N PHE A 50 -10.68 8.23 -40.71
CA PHE A 50 -10.38 6.95 -40.07
C PHE A 50 -9.19 6.21 -40.70
N PRO A 51 -9.04 6.10 -42.04
CA PRO A 51 -7.85 5.49 -42.64
C PRO A 51 -6.56 6.23 -42.28
N ARG A 52 -6.58 7.57 -42.24
CA ARG A 52 -5.42 8.39 -41.88
C ARG A 52 -5.05 8.23 -40.41
N PHE A 53 -6.05 8.17 -39.53
CA PHE A 53 -5.83 7.87 -38.12
C PHE A 53 -5.26 6.47 -37.93
N GLN A 54 -5.77 5.47 -38.67
CA GLN A 54 -5.28 4.10 -38.62
C GLN A 54 -3.84 3.97 -39.13
N GLU A 55 -3.48 4.69 -40.19
CA GLU A 55 -2.10 4.79 -40.68
C GLU A 55 -1.17 5.44 -39.65
N ALA A 56 -1.57 6.57 -39.06
CA ALA A 56 -0.81 7.26 -38.02
C ALA A 56 -0.63 6.39 -36.76
N PHE A 57 -1.70 5.75 -36.30
CA PHE A 57 -1.66 4.84 -35.16
C PHE A 57 -0.74 3.64 -35.43
N THR A 58 -0.80 3.06 -36.62
CA THR A 58 0.07 1.93 -37.01
C THR A 58 1.54 2.38 -37.05
N TYR A 59 1.81 3.61 -37.50
CA TYR A 59 3.15 4.19 -37.49
C TYR A 59 3.66 4.39 -36.06
N GLU A 60 2.86 4.98 -35.17
CA GLU A 60 3.23 5.19 -33.76
C GLU A 60 3.49 3.87 -33.03
N VAL A 61 2.63 2.86 -33.23
CA VAL A 61 2.83 1.52 -32.67
C VAL A 61 4.14 0.91 -33.16
N ARG A 62 4.50 1.10 -34.44
CA ARG A 62 5.77 0.63 -34.99
C ARG A 62 6.98 1.32 -34.34
N VAL A 63 6.92 2.64 -34.16
CA VAL A 63 7.97 3.41 -33.48
C VAL A 63 8.13 2.96 -32.03
N LEU A 64 7.01 2.76 -31.34
CA LEU A 64 6.99 2.25 -29.97
C LEU A 64 7.64 0.86 -29.86
N ARG A 65 7.27 -0.07 -30.76
CA ARG A 65 7.88 -1.42 -30.84
C ARG A 65 9.38 -1.37 -31.06
N LEU A 66 9.85 -0.52 -31.97
CA LEU A 66 11.28 -0.33 -32.24
C LEU A 66 12.03 0.15 -30.99
N ARG A 67 11.54 1.22 -30.34
CA ARG A 67 12.16 1.75 -29.12
C ARG A 67 12.21 0.72 -28.00
N ALA A 68 11.13 -0.03 -27.80
CA ALA A 68 11.07 -1.08 -26.80
C ALA A 68 12.05 -2.21 -27.10
N LYS A 69 12.20 -2.62 -28.36
CA LYS A 69 13.16 -3.65 -28.79
C LYS A 69 14.61 -3.18 -28.64
N GLU A 70 14.92 -1.94 -29.02
CA GLU A 70 16.25 -1.35 -28.81
C GLU A 70 16.61 -1.29 -27.32
N LYS A 71 15.66 -0.87 -26.47
CA LYS A 71 15.89 -0.78 -25.03
C LYS A 71 15.98 -2.16 -24.38
N ALA A 72 15.15 -3.11 -24.80
CA ALA A 72 15.25 -4.50 -24.36
C ALA A 72 16.60 -5.11 -24.75
N GLN A 73 17.09 -4.85 -25.97
CA GLN A 73 18.42 -5.30 -26.39
C GLN A 73 19.53 -4.69 -25.51
N PHE A 74 19.47 -3.38 -25.28
CA PHE A 74 20.40 -2.70 -24.38
C PHE A 74 20.41 -3.36 -22.99
N TRP A 75 19.25 -3.64 -22.39
CA TRP A 75 19.18 -4.31 -21.09
C TRP A 75 19.67 -5.76 -21.09
N ARG A 76 19.56 -6.49 -22.20
CA ARG A 76 20.19 -7.81 -22.32
C ARG A 76 21.72 -7.71 -22.28
N GLU A 77 22.29 -6.64 -22.82
CA GLU A 77 23.74 -6.43 -22.89
C GLU A 77 24.31 -5.83 -21.59
N THR A 78 23.58 -4.93 -20.94
CA THR A 78 24.09 -4.16 -19.79
C THR A 78 23.46 -4.53 -18.45
N GLY A 79 22.42 -5.37 -18.45
CA GLY A 79 21.50 -5.50 -17.32
C GLY A 79 20.54 -4.30 -17.22
N LEU A 80 19.48 -4.47 -16.44
CA LEU A 80 18.54 -3.38 -16.14
C LEU A 80 19.21 -2.42 -15.15
N LEU A 81 19.34 -1.15 -15.54
CA LEU A 81 19.86 -0.10 -14.67
C LEU A 81 18.80 0.31 -13.64
N GLU A 82 19.22 0.76 -12.46
CA GLU A 82 18.34 1.13 -11.34
C GLU A 82 17.33 2.26 -11.69
N GLY A 83 17.61 3.05 -12.73
CA GLY A 83 16.70 4.08 -13.27
C GLY A 83 15.76 3.60 -14.39
N ASP A 84 15.99 2.42 -14.97
CA ASP A 84 15.32 1.94 -16.18
C ASP A 84 14.06 1.10 -15.90
N PHE A 85 13.79 0.73 -14.63
CA PHE A 85 12.59 -0.03 -14.27
C PHE A 85 11.29 0.75 -14.54
N ASN A 86 11.30 2.07 -14.33
CA ASN A 86 10.14 2.92 -14.65
C ASN A 86 9.87 2.93 -16.15
N LEU A 87 10.92 2.97 -16.98
CA LEU A 87 10.81 2.92 -18.43
C LEU A 87 10.26 1.55 -18.89
N PHE A 88 10.64 0.46 -18.22
CA PHE A 88 10.04 -0.86 -18.45
C PHE A 88 8.54 -0.87 -18.17
N GLU A 89 8.11 -0.34 -17.01
CA GLU A 89 6.69 -0.27 -16.64
C GLU A 89 5.89 0.64 -17.60
N GLU A 90 6.48 1.76 -18.03
CA GLU A 90 5.89 2.63 -19.04
C GLU A 90 5.61 1.87 -20.34
N PHE A 91 6.63 1.18 -20.89
CA PHE A 91 6.44 0.36 -22.08
C PHE A 91 5.40 -0.73 -21.86
N ARG A 92 5.43 -1.43 -20.71
CA ARG A 92 4.45 -2.48 -20.37
C ARG A 92 3.02 -1.96 -20.41
N HIS A 93 2.77 -0.77 -19.85
CA HIS A 93 1.47 -0.12 -19.88
C HIS A 93 1.07 0.34 -21.28
N GLN A 94 1.99 0.92 -22.04
CA GLN A 94 1.75 1.33 -23.42
C GLN A 94 1.38 0.12 -24.30
N PHE A 95 2.08 -1.01 -24.16
CA PHE A 95 1.74 -2.24 -24.88
C PHE A 95 0.41 -2.85 -24.44
N ALA A 96 0.07 -2.86 -23.15
CA ALA A 96 -1.24 -3.33 -22.70
C ALA A 96 -2.40 -2.56 -23.37
N ASN A 97 -2.24 -1.25 -23.56
CA ASN A 97 -3.21 -0.43 -24.29
C ASN A 97 -3.22 -0.75 -25.78
N VAL A 98 -2.05 -0.87 -26.42
CA VAL A 98 -1.92 -1.23 -27.84
C VAL A 98 -2.57 -2.60 -28.12
N HIS A 99 -2.24 -3.62 -27.32
CA HIS A 99 -2.79 -4.97 -27.46
C HIS A 99 -4.31 -4.97 -27.33
N LYS A 100 -4.85 -4.22 -26.36
CA LYS A 100 -6.31 -4.07 -26.19
C LYS A 100 -6.97 -3.34 -27.38
N ILE A 101 -6.35 -2.29 -27.91
CA ILE A 101 -6.88 -1.54 -29.07
C ILE A 101 -6.89 -2.42 -30.32
N MET A 102 -5.81 -3.18 -30.52
CA MET A 102 -5.59 -4.07 -31.66
C MET A 102 -6.25 -5.45 -31.50
N ASP A 103 -6.83 -5.74 -30.34
CA ASP A 103 -7.49 -7.02 -30.04
C ASP A 103 -6.52 -8.22 -30.12
N LEU A 104 -5.30 -8.04 -29.60
CA LEU A 104 -4.25 -9.05 -29.53
C LEU A 104 -4.20 -9.65 -28.11
N ASP A 105 -4.24 -10.98 -28.01
CA ASP A 105 -4.22 -11.70 -26.73
C ASP A 105 -2.81 -12.14 -26.33
N PHE A 106 -2.15 -11.35 -25.48
CA PHE A 106 -0.84 -11.65 -24.91
C PHE A 106 -0.90 -12.39 -23.55
N SER A 107 -2.06 -12.95 -23.16
CA SER A 107 -2.23 -13.64 -21.86
C SER A 107 -1.22 -14.78 -21.65
N LYS A 108 -0.89 -15.53 -22.70
CA LYS A 108 0.14 -16.59 -22.65
C LYS A 108 1.55 -16.05 -22.38
N VAL A 109 1.89 -14.88 -22.94
CA VAL A 109 3.18 -14.20 -22.69
C VAL A 109 3.26 -13.74 -21.24
N HIS A 110 2.17 -13.19 -20.68
CA HIS A 110 2.07 -12.81 -19.27
C HIS A 110 2.19 -14.02 -18.32
N GLY A 111 1.50 -15.13 -18.66
CA GLY A 111 1.62 -16.39 -17.94
C GLY A 111 3.05 -16.93 -17.97
N ALA A 112 3.69 -16.90 -19.14
CA ALA A 112 5.07 -17.32 -19.32
C ALA A 112 6.05 -16.52 -18.47
N TYR A 113 5.95 -15.19 -18.49
CA TYR A 113 6.78 -14.33 -17.65
C TYR A 113 6.66 -14.67 -16.17
N THR A 114 5.43 -14.83 -15.67
CA THR A 114 5.18 -15.15 -14.25
C THR A 114 5.80 -16.49 -13.85
N ILE A 115 5.74 -17.49 -14.72
CA ILE A 115 6.30 -18.82 -14.44
C ILE A 115 7.82 -18.79 -14.48
N LEU A 116 8.41 -18.14 -15.48
CA LEU A 116 9.86 -18.01 -15.61
C LEU A 116 10.47 -17.21 -14.45
N GLN A 117 9.77 -16.16 -14.00
CA GLN A 117 10.18 -15.39 -12.81
C GLN A 117 10.23 -16.28 -11.56
N ARG A 118 9.21 -17.14 -11.37
CA ARG A 118 9.18 -18.11 -10.26
C ARG A 118 10.25 -19.19 -10.40
N GLN A 119 10.56 -19.64 -11.61
CA GLN A 119 11.64 -20.59 -11.86
C GLN A 119 13.01 -20.00 -11.48
N ILE A 120 13.30 -18.75 -11.85
CA ILE A 120 14.53 -18.04 -11.43
C ILE A 120 14.60 -17.95 -9.91
N HIS A 121 13.49 -17.65 -9.24
CA HIS A 121 13.43 -17.62 -7.77
C HIS A 121 13.61 -19.01 -7.14
N GLY A 122 13.03 -20.06 -7.73
CA GLY A 122 13.19 -21.44 -7.29
C GLY A 122 14.63 -21.94 -7.41
N MET A 123 15.33 -21.60 -8.50
CA MET A 123 16.75 -21.92 -8.67
C MET A 123 17.62 -21.33 -7.54
N GLN A 124 17.25 -20.16 -7.01
CA GLN A 124 17.93 -19.53 -5.88
C GLN A 124 17.69 -20.29 -4.56
N ILE A 125 16.45 -20.75 -4.31
CA ILE A 125 16.12 -21.52 -3.11
C ILE A 125 16.94 -22.81 -3.06
N VAL A 126 17.08 -23.49 -4.21
CA VAL A 126 17.89 -24.70 -4.29
C VAL A 126 19.39 -24.41 -4.18
N ALA A 127 19.89 -23.34 -4.79
CA ALA A 127 21.31 -22.98 -4.72
C ALA A 127 21.76 -22.48 -3.34
N THR A 128 20.85 -21.94 -2.51
CA THR A 128 21.18 -21.31 -1.22
C THR A 128 20.70 -22.10 0.00
N GLY A 129 19.94 -23.19 -0.20
CA GLY A 129 19.41 -24.03 0.87
C GLY A 129 18.43 -23.33 1.82
N ARG A 130 17.89 -22.16 1.43
CA ARG A 130 16.96 -21.36 2.24
C ARG A 130 15.83 -20.78 1.39
N LEU A 131 14.61 -20.88 1.90
CA LEU A 131 13.49 -20.00 1.53
C LEU A 131 13.85 -18.58 1.98
N TYR A 132 14.24 -17.72 1.04
CA TYR A 132 14.32 -16.28 1.31
C TYR A 132 12.90 -15.72 1.33
N ALA A 133 12.31 -15.66 2.53
CA ALA A 133 11.30 -14.64 2.82
C ALA A 133 12.03 -13.29 2.80
N GLY A 134 11.42 -12.30 2.14
CA GLY A 134 12.02 -11.00 1.89
C GLY A 134 12.66 -10.35 3.11
N ASP A 135 13.76 -9.65 2.86
CA ASP A 135 14.41 -8.65 3.71
C ASP A 135 14.31 -8.86 5.22
N ASP A 136 15.27 -9.59 5.79
CA ASP A 136 15.82 -9.19 7.08
C ASP A 136 17.30 -9.63 7.23
N ASP A 137 18.10 -8.69 7.71
CA ASP A 137 19.40 -8.89 8.39
C ASP A 137 20.72 -8.78 7.59
N ASN A 138 20.83 -7.80 6.68
CA ASN A 138 22.11 -7.42 6.07
C ASN A 138 22.90 -6.31 6.81
N THR A 139 22.58 -5.97 8.06
CA THR A 139 23.25 -4.86 8.78
C THR A 139 23.99 -5.22 10.07
N LYS A 140 24.15 -6.49 10.44
CA LYS A 140 24.92 -6.89 11.64
C LYS A 140 26.24 -7.63 11.42
N ARG A 141 26.82 -7.59 10.22
CA ARG A 141 28.20 -8.07 10.02
C ARG A 141 29.00 -7.11 9.15
N LYS A 142 29.70 -6.17 9.79
CA LYS A 142 30.89 -5.57 9.19
C LYS A 142 32.10 -5.75 10.11
N ALA A 143 33.20 -6.02 9.41
CA ALA A 143 34.60 -5.88 9.81
C ALA A 143 35.20 -6.98 10.70
N ASN A 144 35.75 -7.99 10.00
CA ASN A 144 37.10 -8.55 10.17
C ASN A 144 37.14 -10.09 10.29
N ALA A 145 37.05 -10.79 9.14
CA ALA A 145 37.79 -12.01 8.79
C ALA A 145 37.22 -12.62 7.48
N PRO A 146 38.04 -13.28 6.63
CA PRO A 146 37.54 -14.16 5.58
C PRO A 146 37.06 -15.46 6.24
N GLU A 147 35.88 -15.42 6.86
CA GLU A 147 35.30 -16.59 7.53
C GLU A 147 34.26 -17.26 6.66
N MET A 148 34.62 -18.47 6.19
CA MET A 148 33.69 -19.46 5.65
C MET A 148 32.48 -19.59 6.59
N THR A 149 31.32 -19.15 6.12
CA THR A 149 30.06 -19.34 6.82
C THR A 149 29.71 -20.83 6.85
N ARG A 150 29.39 -21.33 8.04
CA ARG A 150 28.85 -22.66 8.24
C ARG A 150 27.33 -22.64 8.14
N ASP A 151 26.76 -23.59 7.42
CA ASP A 151 25.31 -23.85 7.48
C ASP A 151 24.91 -24.42 8.86
N SER A 152 23.62 -24.68 9.05
CA SER A 152 23.05 -25.30 10.26
C SER A 152 23.58 -26.71 10.55
N ASN A 153 24.34 -27.32 9.64
CA ASN A 153 24.94 -28.65 9.77
C ASN A 153 26.47 -28.58 9.94
N GLY A 154 27.08 -27.38 9.94
CA GLY A 154 28.51 -27.18 10.14
C GLY A 154 29.37 -27.23 8.87
N ASN A 155 28.76 -27.32 7.67
CA ASN A 155 29.47 -27.34 6.40
C ASN A 155 29.88 -25.93 5.97
N ARG A 156 31.15 -25.78 5.57
CA ARG A 156 31.76 -24.49 5.22
C ARG A 156 31.51 -24.16 3.76
N TYR A 157 30.96 -22.98 3.48
CA TYR A 157 30.80 -22.44 2.11
C TYR A 157 31.73 -21.25 1.88
N ASP A 158 32.26 -21.13 0.66
CA ASP A 158 33.05 -19.97 0.21
C ASP A 158 32.12 -18.77 -0.04
N MET A 159 32.46 -17.62 0.54
CA MET A 159 31.69 -16.38 0.40
C MET A 159 31.68 -15.87 -1.05
N ASN A 160 32.69 -16.25 -1.85
CA ASN A 160 32.77 -15.91 -3.27
C ASN A 160 31.73 -16.68 -4.12
N GLU A 161 31.35 -17.90 -3.73
CA GLU A 161 30.29 -18.64 -4.42
C GLU A 161 28.91 -18.00 -4.19
N ARG A 162 28.64 -17.48 -2.98
CA ARG A 162 27.39 -16.76 -2.68
C ARG A 162 27.25 -15.46 -3.48
N ILE A 163 28.32 -14.67 -3.57
CA ILE A 163 28.35 -13.43 -4.36
C ILE A 163 28.09 -13.72 -5.85
N ASN A 164 28.62 -14.84 -6.37
CA ASN A 164 28.38 -15.25 -7.75
C ASN A 164 26.93 -15.69 -8.01
N ILE A 165 26.28 -16.40 -7.08
CA ILE A 165 24.89 -16.85 -7.22
C ILE A 165 23.91 -15.67 -7.21
N ASP A 166 24.12 -14.69 -6.33
CA ASP A 166 23.27 -13.49 -6.28
C ASP A 166 23.46 -12.59 -7.52
N SER A 167 24.69 -12.49 -8.05
CA SER A 167 24.96 -11.81 -9.33
C SER A 167 24.23 -12.50 -10.49
N GLN A 168 24.34 -13.82 -10.59
CA GLN A 168 23.67 -14.62 -11.63
C GLN A 168 22.14 -14.50 -11.55
N ARG A 169 21.56 -14.44 -10.34
CA ARG A 169 20.12 -14.21 -10.16
C ARG A 169 19.71 -12.86 -10.72
N ASN A 170 20.41 -11.80 -10.34
CA ASN A 170 20.08 -10.44 -10.80
C ASN A 170 20.23 -10.35 -12.32
N GLU A 171 21.27 -10.95 -12.90
CA GLU A 171 21.46 -11.05 -14.35
C GLU A 171 20.30 -11.79 -15.04
N LEU A 172 19.84 -12.93 -14.49
CA LEU A 172 18.71 -13.69 -15.04
C LEU A 172 17.38 -12.94 -14.90
N SER A 173 17.14 -12.28 -13.76
CA SER A 173 15.94 -11.46 -13.55
C SER A 173 15.90 -10.26 -14.49
N HIS A 174 17.03 -9.57 -14.68
CA HIS A 174 17.13 -8.47 -15.64
C HIS A 174 16.95 -8.96 -17.08
N SER A 175 17.55 -10.10 -17.43
CA SER A 175 17.38 -10.72 -18.74
C SER A 175 15.94 -11.12 -19.01
N LEU A 176 15.22 -11.63 -18.00
CA LEU A 176 13.79 -11.96 -18.12
C LEU A 176 12.95 -10.70 -18.39
N LEU A 177 13.20 -9.59 -17.69
CA LEU A 177 12.50 -8.32 -17.93
C LEU A 177 12.73 -7.81 -19.35
N ALA A 178 13.97 -7.89 -19.83
CA ALA A 178 14.31 -7.50 -21.19
C ALA A 178 13.66 -8.41 -22.25
N VAL A 179 13.66 -9.73 -22.05
CA VAL A 179 12.96 -10.68 -22.94
C VAL A 179 11.47 -10.41 -22.95
N TYR A 180 10.87 -10.19 -21.79
CA TYR A 180 9.45 -9.94 -21.68
C TYR A 180 9.04 -8.62 -22.34
N LEU A 181 9.82 -7.55 -22.19
CA LEU A 181 9.57 -6.30 -22.93
C LEU A 181 9.64 -6.52 -24.45
N SER A 182 10.66 -7.22 -24.93
CA SER A 182 10.81 -7.57 -26.34
C SER A 182 9.62 -8.40 -26.85
N ALA A 183 9.15 -9.36 -26.05
CA ALA A 183 7.99 -10.18 -26.36
C ALA A 183 6.68 -9.37 -26.45
N LEU A 184 6.48 -8.38 -25.56
CA LEU A 184 5.33 -7.47 -25.64
C LEU A 184 5.39 -6.56 -26.88
N ALA A 185 6.60 -6.23 -27.33
CA ALA A 185 6.86 -5.43 -28.52
C ALA A 185 6.76 -6.22 -29.84
N SER A 186 6.47 -7.52 -29.79
CA SER A 186 6.27 -8.35 -30.99
C SER A 186 5.04 -7.92 -31.79
N ASP A 187 5.06 -8.25 -33.09
CA ASP A 187 3.96 -7.90 -33.97
C ASP A 187 2.73 -8.78 -33.72
N THR A 188 2.96 -10.02 -33.27
CA THR A 188 1.92 -11.00 -32.91
C THR A 188 2.17 -11.65 -31.54
N PRO A 189 1.12 -12.15 -30.85
CA PRO A 189 1.27 -12.92 -29.63
C PRO A 189 2.12 -14.19 -29.80
N GLU A 190 2.03 -14.85 -30.96
CA GLU A 190 2.79 -16.07 -31.25
C GLU A 190 4.30 -15.82 -31.30
N GLU A 191 4.72 -14.69 -31.87
CA GLU A 191 6.12 -14.24 -31.85
C GLU A 191 6.58 -13.93 -30.41
N GLY A 192 5.74 -13.23 -29.63
CA GLY A 192 6.03 -12.97 -28.22
C GLY A 192 6.16 -14.27 -27.40
N GLU A 193 5.31 -15.27 -27.67
CA GLU A 193 5.37 -16.58 -27.03
C GLU A 193 6.66 -17.33 -27.39
N GLN A 194 7.12 -17.25 -28.65
CA GLN A 194 8.38 -17.83 -29.08
C GLN A 194 9.58 -17.20 -28.37
N GLU A 195 9.59 -15.88 -28.16
CA GLU A 195 10.65 -15.20 -27.40
C GLU A 195 10.71 -15.68 -25.94
N MET A 196 9.55 -15.80 -25.28
CA MET A 196 9.48 -16.33 -23.91
C MET A 196 9.93 -17.80 -23.84
N LYS A 197 9.55 -18.63 -24.84
CA LYS A 197 9.98 -20.04 -24.96
C LYS A 197 11.49 -20.18 -25.18
N ALA A 198 12.09 -19.30 -25.98
CA ALA A 198 13.52 -19.29 -26.19
C ALA A 198 14.27 -19.03 -24.87
N PHE A 199 13.80 -18.06 -24.07
CA PHE A 199 14.36 -17.80 -22.76
C PHE A 199 14.10 -18.93 -21.75
N ALA A 200 12.93 -19.56 -21.80
CA ALA A 200 12.64 -20.76 -21.01
C ALA A 200 13.62 -21.90 -21.31
N THR A 201 14.01 -22.08 -22.57
CA THR A 201 15.00 -23.08 -22.99
C THR A 201 16.39 -22.74 -22.43
N VAL A 202 16.77 -21.47 -22.41
CA VAL A 202 18.02 -21.00 -21.77
C VAL A 202 18.01 -21.32 -20.27
N LEU A 203 16.91 -21.02 -19.56
CA LEU A 203 16.77 -21.35 -18.14
C LEU A 203 16.79 -22.87 -17.89
N GLN A 204 16.16 -23.67 -18.74
CA GLN A 204 16.18 -25.12 -18.64
C GLN A 204 17.60 -25.67 -18.83
N ASN A 205 18.36 -25.19 -19.81
CA ASN A 205 19.75 -25.59 -20.01
C ASN A 205 20.65 -25.21 -18.81
N LEU A 206 20.39 -24.06 -18.17
CA LEU A 206 21.07 -23.65 -16.94
C LEU A 206 20.66 -24.50 -15.73
N GLY A 207 19.40 -24.91 -15.65
CA GLY A 207 18.89 -25.84 -14.64
C GLY A 207 19.46 -27.25 -14.79
N ASP A 208 19.55 -27.75 -16.02
CA ASP A 208 20.09 -29.08 -16.33
C ASP A 208 21.61 -29.16 -16.07
N ALA A 209 22.36 -28.07 -16.28
CA ALA A 209 23.77 -27.99 -15.94
C ALA A 209 24.04 -28.03 -14.42
N ASN A 210 23.06 -27.64 -13.60
CA ASN A 210 23.14 -27.61 -12.14
C ASN A 210 22.35 -28.75 -11.46
N ARG A 211 21.82 -29.70 -12.25
CA ARG A 211 20.92 -30.78 -11.80
C ARG A 211 21.51 -31.65 -10.69
N ASP A 212 22.81 -31.91 -10.72
CA ASP A 212 23.47 -32.75 -9.70
C ASP A 212 23.61 -32.02 -8.35
N LEU A 213 23.79 -30.69 -8.38
CA LEU A 213 23.81 -29.81 -7.19
C LEU A 213 22.40 -29.69 -6.58
N ILE A 214 21.39 -29.62 -7.44
CA ILE A 214 19.97 -29.59 -7.06
C ILE A 214 19.54 -30.91 -6.42
N LEU A 215 19.97 -32.06 -6.97
CA LEU A 215 19.66 -33.38 -6.40
C LEU A 215 20.34 -33.61 -5.04
N ASP A 216 21.56 -33.12 -4.84
CA ASP A 216 22.28 -33.22 -3.57
C ASP A 216 21.62 -32.40 -2.44
N GLU A 217 21.09 -31.21 -2.77
CA GLU A 217 20.44 -30.33 -1.80
C GLU A 217 18.97 -30.72 -1.52
N VAL A 218 18.26 -31.26 -2.51
CA VAL A 218 16.91 -31.83 -2.32
C VAL A 218 16.95 -33.06 -1.39
N THR A 219 18.01 -33.86 -1.46
CA THR A 219 18.22 -34.99 -0.55
C THR A 219 18.47 -34.53 0.90
N LYS A 220 19.09 -33.35 1.09
CA LYS A 220 19.29 -32.72 2.42
C LYS A 220 18.02 -32.06 2.95
N LEU A 221 17.20 -31.47 2.09
CA LEU A 221 15.94 -30.81 2.46
C LEU A 221 14.81 -31.80 2.77
N GLN A 222 14.77 -32.98 2.13
CA GLN A 222 13.81 -34.05 2.45
C GLN A 222 13.89 -34.53 3.92
N ILE A 223 15.05 -34.39 4.58
CA ILE A 223 15.22 -34.74 6.00
C ILE A 223 14.66 -33.65 6.94
N GLN A 224 14.50 -32.42 6.46
CA GLN A 224 13.95 -31.29 7.23
C GLN A 224 12.47 -30.99 6.92
N GLU A 225 11.94 -31.49 5.80
CA GLU A 225 10.61 -31.17 5.26
C GLU A 225 9.42 -32.00 5.79
N GLU A 226 9.61 -33.02 6.63
CA GLU A 226 8.48 -33.82 7.15
C GLU A 226 7.56 -33.08 8.15
N LYS A 227 7.86 -31.82 8.52
CA LYS A 227 7.00 -31.00 9.40
C LYS A 227 6.48 -29.69 8.80
N MET A 228 6.96 -29.24 7.64
CA MET A 228 6.63 -27.90 7.12
C MET A 228 5.65 -27.92 5.93
N LEU A 229 5.51 -29.05 5.25
CA LEU A 229 4.75 -29.16 4.00
C LEU A 229 3.21 -29.18 4.12
N PHE A 230 2.64 -29.13 5.34
CA PHE A 230 1.19 -29.17 5.54
C PHE A 230 0.52 -27.81 5.86
N GLU A 231 1.26 -26.70 5.95
CA GLU A 231 0.66 -25.42 6.38
C GLU A 231 0.63 -24.28 5.35
N LEU A 232 1.17 -24.42 4.12
CA LEU A 232 1.37 -23.23 3.28
C LEU A 232 0.76 -23.15 1.87
N ILE A 233 0.00 -24.11 1.35
CA ILE A 233 -0.72 -23.90 0.07
C ILE A 233 -2.00 -24.73 -0.02
N PRO A 234 -3.22 -24.12 0.01
CA PRO A 234 -4.38 -24.89 -0.47
C PRO A 234 -5.49 -24.14 -1.24
N ILE A 235 -5.25 -23.03 -1.96
CA ILE A 235 -6.39 -22.35 -2.66
C ILE A 235 -6.22 -22.17 -4.18
N PHE A 236 -5.03 -21.81 -4.71
CA PHE A 236 -4.88 -21.61 -6.16
C PHE A 236 -4.32 -22.82 -6.92
N GLY A 237 -3.45 -23.62 -6.31
CA GLY A 237 -2.96 -24.87 -6.91
C GLY A 237 -4.08 -25.86 -7.21
N ASP A 238 -5.12 -25.87 -6.37
CA ASP A 238 -6.28 -26.73 -6.51
C ASP A 238 -7.19 -26.29 -7.66
N ALA A 239 -7.34 -24.98 -7.87
CA ALA A 239 -8.12 -24.44 -8.98
C ALA A 239 -7.44 -24.68 -10.34
N VAL A 240 -6.11 -24.57 -10.39
CA VAL A 240 -5.32 -24.89 -11.59
C VAL A 240 -5.32 -26.39 -11.85
N SER A 241 -5.05 -27.22 -10.84
CA SER A 241 -5.11 -28.68 -10.97
C SER A 241 -6.49 -29.17 -11.42
N LEU A 242 -7.57 -28.54 -10.92
CA LEU A 242 -8.94 -28.82 -11.34
C LEU A 242 -9.21 -28.40 -12.79
N ALA A 243 -8.63 -27.28 -13.24
CA ALA A 243 -8.74 -26.80 -14.62
C ALA A 243 -7.94 -27.66 -15.60
N GLU A 244 -6.70 -28.03 -15.27
CA GLU A 244 -5.84 -28.92 -16.06
C GLU A 244 -6.44 -30.33 -16.15
N THR A 245 -6.93 -30.85 -15.02
CA THR A 245 -7.69 -32.11 -14.98
C THR A 245 -8.98 -32.03 -15.81
N TYR A 246 -9.64 -30.87 -15.86
CA TYR A 246 -10.85 -30.72 -16.66
C TYR A 246 -10.55 -30.71 -18.17
N GLN A 247 -9.45 -30.08 -18.57
CA GLN A 247 -9.08 -29.91 -19.98
C GLN A 247 -8.27 -31.09 -20.54
N GLY A 248 -7.66 -31.91 -19.68
CA GLY A 248 -6.76 -32.99 -20.11
C GLY A 248 -5.46 -32.47 -20.71
N GLU A 249 -5.18 -31.18 -20.50
CA GLU A 249 -4.05 -30.41 -20.98
C GLU A 249 -3.49 -29.62 -19.79
N ASP A 250 -2.17 -29.51 -19.71
CA ASP A 250 -1.53 -28.65 -18.73
C ASP A 250 -1.79 -27.17 -19.06
N ILE A 251 -1.38 -26.25 -18.16
CA ILE A 251 -1.51 -24.81 -18.40
C ILE A 251 -0.84 -24.29 -19.69
N TRP A 252 -0.05 -25.12 -20.38
CA TRP A 252 0.61 -24.82 -21.64
C TRP A 252 -0.12 -25.41 -22.86
N GLY A 253 -1.28 -26.02 -22.66
CA GLY A 253 -2.07 -26.68 -23.72
C GLY A 253 -1.45 -28.00 -24.18
N LYS A 254 -0.50 -28.55 -23.43
CA LYS A 254 0.07 -29.86 -23.74
C LYS A 254 -0.80 -30.92 -23.10
N LYS A 255 -1.25 -31.88 -23.91
CA LYS A 255 -2.02 -33.02 -23.43
C LYS A 255 -1.30 -33.70 -22.27
N MET A 256 -1.93 -33.70 -21.09
CA MET A 256 -1.35 -34.28 -19.89
C MET A 256 -1.12 -35.77 -20.12
N SER A 257 0.01 -36.29 -19.66
CA SER A 257 0.15 -37.73 -19.58
C SER A 257 -0.87 -38.27 -18.57
N TRP A 258 -1.24 -39.54 -18.71
CA TRP A 258 -2.19 -40.16 -17.78
C TRP A 258 -1.67 -40.15 -16.32
N VAL A 259 -0.34 -40.06 -16.14
CA VAL A 259 0.32 -39.93 -14.82
C VAL A 259 0.13 -38.54 -14.25
N ASP A 260 0.44 -37.50 -15.04
CA ASP A 260 0.29 -36.09 -14.63
C ASP A 260 -1.17 -35.79 -14.29
N TYR A 261 -2.08 -36.35 -15.10
CA TYR A 261 -3.52 -36.26 -14.89
C TYR A 261 -3.97 -36.97 -13.59
N GLY A 262 -3.41 -38.15 -13.30
CA GLY A 262 -3.68 -38.90 -12.08
C GLY A 262 -3.18 -38.19 -10.82
N LEU A 263 -2.00 -37.58 -10.88
CA LEU A 263 -1.41 -36.80 -9.79
C LEU A 263 -2.18 -35.51 -9.53
N ALA A 264 -2.59 -34.77 -10.58
CA ALA A 264 -3.41 -33.58 -10.44
C ALA A 264 -4.76 -33.89 -9.75
N ILE A 265 -5.39 -35.03 -10.06
CA ILE A 265 -6.60 -35.45 -9.36
C ILE A 265 -6.32 -35.82 -7.90
N MET A 266 -5.24 -36.54 -7.63
CA MET A 266 -4.85 -36.90 -6.26
C MET A 266 -4.57 -35.67 -5.39
N THR A 267 -3.97 -34.63 -5.96
CA THR A 267 -3.76 -33.35 -5.27
C THR A 267 -5.09 -32.75 -4.82
N ILE A 268 -6.10 -32.70 -5.71
CA ILE A 268 -7.46 -32.21 -5.42
C ILE A 268 -8.13 -33.02 -4.29
N PHE A 269 -7.96 -34.35 -4.26
CA PHE A 269 -8.54 -35.18 -3.21
C PHE A 269 -7.76 -35.15 -1.90
N SER A 270 -6.45 -34.88 -1.95
CA SER A 270 -5.61 -34.75 -0.75
C SER A 270 -5.76 -33.40 -0.06
N SER A 271 -6.06 -32.33 -0.81
CA SER A 271 -6.28 -30.98 -0.29
C SER A 271 -7.69 -30.79 0.30
N VAL A 272 -8.68 -31.49 -0.27
CA VAL A 272 -10.04 -31.58 0.30
C VAL A 272 -10.04 -32.64 1.41
N GLY A 273 -9.40 -32.33 2.54
CA GLY A 273 -9.19 -33.23 3.67
C GLY A 273 -10.45 -33.71 4.41
N ASP A 274 -11.66 -33.40 3.91
CA ASP A 274 -12.92 -33.82 4.54
C ASP A 274 -13.92 -34.38 3.51
N VAL A 275 -14.37 -35.62 3.75
CA VAL A 275 -15.37 -36.34 2.94
C VAL A 275 -16.67 -35.52 2.82
N ALA A 276 -16.95 -34.67 3.81
CA ALA A 276 -18.08 -33.75 3.81
C ALA A 276 -18.03 -32.68 2.70
N ASP A 277 -16.84 -32.21 2.32
CA ASP A 277 -16.69 -31.16 1.31
C ASP A 277 -16.69 -31.74 -0.12
N VAL A 278 -16.15 -32.96 -0.30
CA VAL A 278 -16.36 -33.77 -1.51
C VAL A 278 -17.85 -34.08 -1.72
N ALA A 279 -18.60 -34.31 -0.64
CA ALA A 279 -20.05 -34.53 -0.69
C ALA A 279 -20.83 -33.25 -1.08
N LYS A 280 -20.38 -32.06 -0.67
CA LYS A 280 -20.97 -30.78 -1.11
C LYS A 280 -20.69 -30.48 -2.59
N LEU A 281 -19.47 -30.77 -3.05
CA LEU A 281 -19.05 -30.60 -4.45
C LEU A 281 -19.78 -31.56 -5.39
N SER A 282 -19.93 -32.83 -5.00
CA SER A 282 -20.68 -33.83 -5.77
C SER A 282 -22.17 -33.52 -5.88
N LYS A 283 -22.78 -32.90 -4.87
CA LYS A 283 -24.15 -32.37 -4.95
C LYS A 283 -24.29 -31.17 -5.89
N ARG A 284 -23.30 -30.28 -5.94
CA ARG A 284 -23.32 -29.10 -6.83
C ARG A 284 -23.04 -29.43 -8.30
N PHE A 285 -22.23 -30.45 -8.58
CA PHE A 285 -21.82 -30.79 -9.94
C PHE A 285 -21.82 -32.32 -10.24
N PRO A 286 -22.99 -32.98 -10.22
CA PRO A 286 -23.09 -34.43 -10.25
C PRO A 286 -22.53 -35.08 -11.53
N LYS A 287 -22.76 -34.47 -12.70
CA LYS A 287 -22.22 -34.97 -13.99
C LYS A 287 -20.69 -34.87 -14.05
N LYS A 288 -20.13 -33.80 -13.47
CA LYS A 288 -18.68 -33.55 -13.48
C LYS A 288 -17.96 -34.52 -12.53
N MET A 289 -18.56 -34.82 -11.38
CA MET A 289 -18.00 -35.82 -10.46
C MET A 289 -18.09 -37.25 -10.99
N ALA A 290 -19.16 -37.62 -11.69
CA ALA A 290 -19.25 -38.93 -12.34
C ALA A 290 -18.15 -39.13 -13.41
N GLN A 291 -17.83 -38.07 -14.16
CA GLN A 291 -16.75 -38.08 -15.15
C GLN A 291 -15.37 -38.16 -14.50
N LEU A 292 -15.15 -37.41 -13.42
CA LEU A 292 -13.91 -37.46 -12.64
C LEU A 292 -13.69 -38.86 -12.01
N GLN A 293 -14.75 -39.46 -11.48
CA GLN A 293 -14.74 -40.83 -10.93
C GLN A 293 -14.45 -41.89 -12.00
N SER A 294 -15.07 -41.77 -13.18
CA SER A 294 -14.80 -42.65 -14.33
C SER A 294 -13.35 -42.56 -14.80
N ASN A 295 -12.79 -41.34 -14.83
CA ASN A 295 -11.41 -41.10 -15.23
C ASN A 295 -10.43 -41.64 -14.18
N LEU A 296 -10.72 -41.45 -12.88
CA LEU A 296 -9.91 -42.00 -11.79
C LEU A 296 -9.88 -43.53 -11.81
N ALA A 297 -11.03 -44.17 -12.04
CA ALA A 297 -11.11 -45.62 -12.18
C ALA A 297 -10.30 -46.11 -13.40
N THR A 298 -10.26 -45.32 -14.47
CA THR A 298 -9.46 -45.63 -15.67
C THR A 298 -7.97 -45.53 -15.38
N VAL A 299 -7.52 -44.45 -14.74
CA VAL A 299 -6.12 -44.24 -14.33
C VAL A 299 -5.66 -45.30 -13.33
N HIS A 300 -6.48 -45.63 -12.33
CA HIS A 300 -6.18 -46.67 -11.34
C HIS A 300 -6.06 -48.07 -11.98
N ASN A 301 -6.95 -48.40 -12.93
CA ASN A 301 -6.88 -49.66 -13.67
C ASN A 301 -5.67 -49.73 -14.61
N MET A 302 -5.24 -48.60 -15.18
CA MET A 302 -4.01 -48.53 -15.98
C MET A 302 -2.77 -48.71 -15.10
N ALA A 303 -2.70 -48.05 -13.94
CA ALA A 303 -1.61 -48.18 -12.99
C ALA A 303 -1.45 -49.63 -12.46
N LYS A 304 -2.56 -50.33 -12.20
CA LYS A 304 -2.55 -51.74 -11.77
C LYS A 304 -2.10 -52.74 -12.84
N ARG A 305 -2.14 -52.35 -14.11
CA ARG A 305 -1.79 -53.21 -15.25
C ARG A 305 -0.33 -53.03 -15.70
N MET A 306 0.41 -52.13 -15.06
CA MET A 306 1.80 -51.86 -15.41
C MET A 306 2.71 -53.00 -14.97
N SER A 307 3.61 -53.37 -15.86
CA SER A 307 4.69 -54.29 -15.54
C SER A 307 5.66 -53.65 -14.53
N PRO A 308 6.38 -54.46 -13.73
CA PRO A 308 7.39 -53.94 -12.79
C PRO A 308 8.46 -53.05 -13.44
N ASP A 309 8.73 -53.21 -14.73
CA ASP A 309 9.72 -52.42 -15.46
C ASP A 309 9.16 -51.06 -15.92
N GLU A 310 7.88 -50.99 -16.28
CA GLU A 310 7.16 -49.73 -16.52
C GLU A 310 7.02 -48.91 -15.23
N LEU A 311 6.78 -49.59 -14.10
CA LEU A 311 6.75 -48.97 -12.77
C LEU A 311 8.14 -48.44 -12.37
N ARG A 312 9.21 -49.16 -12.70
CA ARG A 312 10.60 -48.72 -12.50
C ARG A 312 10.99 -47.53 -13.38
N MET A 313 10.44 -47.42 -14.58
CA MET A 313 10.62 -46.23 -15.43
C MET A 313 9.89 -45.01 -14.87
N LEU A 314 8.70 -45.18 -14.29
CA LEU A 314 7.93 -44.08 -13.71
C LEU A 314 8.51 -43.58 -12.39
N THR A 315 8.99 -44.48 -11.53
CA THR A 315 9.69 -44.12 -10.27
C THR A 315 11.01 -43.38 -10.50
N LYS A 316 11.54 -43.40 -11.73
CA LYS A 316 12.70 -42.59 -12.14
C LYS A 316 12.35 -41.10 -12.35
N ASN A 317 11.09 -40.81 -12.64
CA ASN A 317 10.59 -39.48 -12.97
C ASN A 317 9.58 -38.93 -11.95
N TYR A 318 9.05 -39.77 -11.05
CA TYR A 318 8.07 -39.39 -10.03
C TYR A 318 8.35 -40.09 -8.69
N PRO A 319 8.06 -39.46 -7.54
CA PRO A 319 8.29 -40.05 -6.22
C PRO A 319 7.55 -41.38 -6.03
N ALA A 320 8.24 -42.37 -5.47
CA ALA A 320 7.71 -43.74 -5.33
C ALA A 320 6.46 -43.81 -4.43
N ASP A 321 6.36 -42.94 -3.44
CA ASP A 321 5.24 -42.80 -2.52
C ASP A 321 4.00 -42.17 -3.18
N ALA A 322 4.17 -41.24 -4.12
CA ALA A 322 3.06 -40.68 -4.90
C ALA A 322 2.44 -41.72 -5.84
N LEU A 323 3.28 -42.55 -6.46
CA LEU A 323 2.86 -43.69 -7.28
C LEU A 323 2.23 -44.80 -6.41
N GLU A 324 2.79 -45.08 -5.23
CA GLU A 324 2.23 -46.03 -4.28
C GLU A 324 0.85 -45.58 -3.78
N ARG A 325 0.66 -44.28 -3.48
CA ARG A 325 -0.65 -43.72 -3.12
C ARG A 325 -1.66 -43.84 -4.26
N LEU A 326 -1.26 -43.54 -5.51
CA LEU A 326 -2.12 -43.71 -6.70
C LEU A 326 -2.56 -45.17 -6.90
N MET A 327 -1.66 -46.12 -6.62
CA MET A 327 -1.91 -47.56 -6.74
C MET A 327 -2.74 -48.13 -5.58
N ASN A 328 -2.63 -47.52 -4.39
CA ASN A 328 -3.29 -47.95 -3.16
C ASN A 328 -4.54 -47.13 -2.79
N VAL A 329 -5.01 -46.21 -3.65
CA VAL A 329 -6.29 -45.51 -3.46
C VAL A 329 -7.41 -46.55 -3.33
N ASP A 330 -8.03 -46.63 -2.15
CA ASP A 330 -9.23 -47.44 -1.94
C ASP A 330 -10.46 -46.72 -2.52
N LEU A 331 -10.68 -46.93 -3.82
CA LEU A 331 -11.84 -46.37 -4.54
C LEU A 331 -13.17 -46.72 -3.86
N HIS A 332 -13.28 -47.83 -3.12
CA HIS A 332 -14.51 -48.21 -2.45
C HIS A 332 -14.89 -47.28 -1.28
N GLN A 333 -13.92 -46.79 -0.49
CA GLN A 333 -14.21 -45.80 0.56
C GLN A 333 -14.61 -44.43 -0.02
N LEU A 334 -13.96 -44.03 -1.12
CA LEU A 334 -14.24 -42.77 -1.82
C LEU A 334 -15.63 -42.75 -2.48
N LEU A 335 -16.10 -43.90 -2.98
CA LEU A 335 -17.43 -44.06 -3.57
C LEU A 335 -18.53 -44.24 -2.51
N ALA A 336 -18.27 -44.95 -1.41
CA ALA A 336 -19.24 -45.21 -0.33
C ALA A 336 -19.64 -43.94 0.45
N GLY A 337 -18.77 -42.92 0.50
CA GLY A 337 -19.08 -41.60 1.05
C GLY A 337 -20.20 -40.86 0.30
N SER A 338 -20.41 -41.16 -0.98
CA SER A 338 -21.44 -40.51 -1.80
C SER A 338 -22.84 -41.11 -1.62
N GLU A 339 -22.94 -42.43 -1.37
CA GLU A 339 -24.23 -43.11 -1.18
C GLU A 339 -24.88 -42.84 0.19
N LYS A 340 -24.09 -42.59 1.25
CA LYS A 340 -24.65 -42.26 2.58
C LYS A 340 -25.32 -40.88 2.64
N VAL A 341 -25.01 -39.99 1.71
CA VAL A 341 -25.43 -38.58 1.74
C VAL A 341 -26.68 -38.30 0.88
N SER A 342 -27.09 -39.25 0.05
CA SER A 342 -28.34 -39.19 -0.74
C SER A 342 -29.59 -39.57 0.07
N LYS A 343 -29.44 -40.10 1.30
CA LYS A 343 -30.55 -40.52 2.19
C LYS A 343 -30.84 -39.56 3.36
N ILE A 344 -30.30 -38.34 3.35
CA ILE A 344 -30.68 -37.33 4.35
C ILE A 344 -31.95 -36.62 3.85
N ASP A 345 -33.09 -37.00 4.43
CA ASP A 345 -34.42 -36.43 4.18
C ASP A 345 -34.43 -34.90 4.28
N ALA A 346 -35.03 -34.26 3.28
CA ALA A 346 -35.15 -32.79 3.15
C ALA A 346 -36.02 -32.11 4.22
N GLY A 347 -36.50 -32.84 5.24
CA GLY A 347 -37.50 -32.39 6.21
C GLY A 347 -36.97 -31.94 7.59
N LYS A 348 -35.66 -31.96 7.87
CA LYS A 348 -35.11 -31.62 9.21
C LYS A 348 -33.98 -30.58 9.17
N ILE A 349 -34.20 -29.46 8.47
CA ILE A 349 -33.23 -28.35 8.36
C ILE A 349 -33.43 -27.27 9.45
N SER A 350 -34.33 -27.46 10.43
CA SER A 350 -34.58 -26.45 11.48
C SER A 350 -33.61 -26.48 12.66
N ASP A 351 -32.87 -27.58 12.89
CA ASP A 351 -32.17 -27.81 14.16
C ASP A 351 -30.63 -27.85 14.03
N LEU A 352 -30.08 -27.43 12.90
CA LEU A 352 -28.64 -27.19 12.76
C LEU A 352 -28.32 -25.73 13.07
N PRO A 353 -27.23 -25.44 13.81
CA PRO A 353 -26.86 -24.08 14.15
C PRO A 353 -26.68 -23.30 12.84
N VAL A 354 -27.43 -22.21 12.72
CA VAL A 354 -27.25 -21.22 11.66
C VAL A 354 -25.83 -20.67 11.81
N ILE A 355 -24.88 -21.27 11.09
CA ILE A 355 -23.60 -20.67 10.79
C ILE A 355 -23.94 -19.48 9.89
N LYS A 356 -24.08 -18.31 10.51
CA LYS A 356 -24.12 -17.03 9.82
C LYS A 356 -22.89 -16.96 8.92
N LEU A 357 -23.15 -16.93 7.62
CA LEU A 357 -22.20 -16.69 6.55
C LEU A 357 -21.28 -15.50 6.90
N THR A 358 -20.04 -15.79 7.31
CA THR A 358 -18.95 -14.83 7.45
C THR A 358 -18.19 -14.73 6.13
N GLY A 359 -18.85 -14.22 5.09
CA GLY A 359 -18.28 -13.98 3.76
C GLY A 359 -18.21 -12.50 3.38
N LYS A 360 -18.06 -11.59 4.35
CA LYS A 360 -17.92 -10.15 4.09
C LYS A 360 -16.47 -9.69 3.90
N GLN A 361 -15.49 -10.55 4.17
CA GLN A 361 -14.08 -10.18 4.20
C GLN A 361 -13.39 -10.41 2.84
N GLU A 362 -13.78 -11.44 2.10
CA GLU A 362 -13.24 -11.66 0.73
C GLU A 362 -13.79 -10.65 -0.29
N PHE A 363 -14.94 -10.03 -0.03
CA PHE A 363 -15.44 -8.91 -0.84
C PHE A 363 -14.84 -7.55 -0.46
N SER A 364 -14.28 -7.36 0.75
CA SER A 364 -13.54 -6.13 1.06
C SER A 364 -12.19 -6.12 0.36
N ASP A 365 -11.52 -7.28 0.30
CA ASP A 365 -10.17 -7.35 -0.27
C ASP A 365 -10.20 -7.26 -1.82
N ILE A 366 -11.31 -7.63 -2.46
CA ILE A 366 -11.56 -7.36 -3.89
C ILE A 366 -12.09 -5.93 -4.11
N GLY A 367 -12.81 -5.35 -3.14
CA GLY A 367 -13.27 -3.97 -3.16
C GLY A 367 -12.14 -2.94 -3.02
N ASP A 368 -11.06 -3.30 -2.32
CA ASP A 368 -9.87 -2.48 -2.13
C ASP A 368 -8.97 -2.45 -3.39
N ILE A 369 -9.10 -3.43 -4.30
CA ILE A 369 -8.37 -3.49 -5.59
C ILE A 369 -9.08 -2.71 -6.71
N ALA A 370 -10.27 -2.17 -6.48
CA ALA A 370 -10.91 -1.23 -7.40
C ALA A 370 -11.82 -0.24 -6.67
N ASN A 371 -11.25 0.61 -5.81
CA ASN A 371 -11.94 1.82 -5.40
C ASN A 371 -12.00 2.79 -6.58
N LEU A 372 -12.95 2.56 -7.50
CA LEU A 372 -13.16 3.36 -8.71
C LEU A 372 -13.32 4.85 -8.39
N ARG A 373 -13.84 5.18 -7.20
CA ARG A 373 -13.92 6.56 -6.71
C ARG A 373 -12.53 7.10 -6.38
N ALA A 374 -11.69 6.36 -5.67
CA ALA A 374 -10.32 6.77 -5.39
C ALA A 374 -9.49 6.96 -6.68
N MET A 375 -9.60 6.04 -7.64
CA MET A 375 -8.93 6.17 -8.94
C MET A 375 -9.46 7.36 -9.75
N SER A 376 -10.77 7.61 -9.73
CA SER A 376 -11.37 8.78 -10.38
C SER A 376 -10.86 10.09 -9.77
N LEU A 377 -10.83 10.18 -8.44
CA LEU A 377 -10.27 11.34 -7.73
C LEU A 377 -8.78 11.54 -8.02
N ALA A 378 -7.99 10.46 -8.04
CA ALA A 378 -6.58 10.51 -8.41
C ALA A 378 -6.38 11.03 -9.84
N ARG A 379 -7.16 10.55 -10.82
CA ARG A 379 -7.11 11.03 -12.21
C ARG A 379 -7.50 12.50 -12.33
N THR A 380 -8.54 12.93 -11.62
CA THR A 380 -8.95 14.34 -11.58
C THR A 380 -7.85 15.22 -10.97
N SER A 381 -7.20 14.76 -9.90
CA SER A 381 -6.06 15.47 -9.30
C SER A 381 -4.87 15.59 -10.27
N ILE A 382 -4.57 14.54 -11.03
CA ILE A 382 -3.51 14.57 -12.05
C ILE A 382 -3.86 15.52 -13.21
N ALA A 383 -5.11 15.47 -13.71
CA ALA A 383 -5.56 16.36 -14.79
C ALA A 383 -5.54 17.83 -14.36
N GLU A 384 -5.89 18.11 -13.09
CA GLU A 384 -5.81 19.43 -12.49
C GLU A 384 -4.36 19.92 -12.43
N GLN A 385 -3.41 19.09 -11.99
CA GLN A 385 -1.98 19.42 -11.99
C GLN A 385 -1.46 19.73 -13.41
N GLN A 386 -1.84 18.92 -14.40
CA GLN A 386 -1.48 19.16 -15.81
C GLN A 386 -2.04 20.48 -16.34
N THR A 387 -3.27 20.82 -15.93
CA THR A 387 -3.90 22.11 -16.25
C THR A 387 -3.11 23.25 -15.63
N ALA A 388 -2.74 23.15 -14.35
CA ALA A 388 -1.94 24.16 -13.67
C ALA A 388 -0.58 24.39 -14.32
N VAL A 389 0.14 23.31 -14.67
CA VAL A 389 1.42 23.39 -15.39
C VAL A 389 1.25 24.07 -16.76
N THR A 390 0.20 23.71 -17.50
CA THR A 390 -0.09 24.30 -18.81
C THR A 390 -0.40 25.79 -18.70
N VAL A 391 -1.23 26.20 -17.73
CA VAL A 391 -1.57 27.59 -17.47
C VAL A 391 -0.30 28.40 -17.17
N ILE A 392 0.56 27.89 -16.29
CA ILE A 392 1.78 28.59 -15.86
C ILE A 392 2.80 28.70 -16.99
N ASN A 393 2.99 27.62 -17.76
CA ASN A 393 3.92 27.62 -18.91
C ASN A 393 3.45 28.51 -20.07
N ASN A 394 2.17 28.87 -20.12
CA ASN A 394 1.61 29.76 -21.13
C ASN A 394 1.65 31.24 -20.72
N LEU A 395 2.10 31.57 -19.50
CA LEU A 395 2.30 32.95 -19.10
C LEU A 395 3.55 33.50 -19.78
N ASP A 396 3.46 34.71 -20.33
CA ASP A 396 4.66 35.46 -20.67
C ASP A 396 5.41 35.92 -19.40
N GLU A 397 6.68 36.32 -19.56
CA GLU A 397 7.56 36.66 -18.44
C GLU A 397 7.02 37.84 -17.59
N ALA A 398 6.38 38.81 -18.24
CA ALA A 398 5.81 39.97 -17.56
C ALA A 398 4.61 39.54 -16.69
N ARG A 399 3.71 38.73 -17.25
CA ARG A 399 2.54 38.22 -16.54
C ARG A 399 2.94 37.25 -15.43
N HIS A 400 3.90 36.36 -15.69
CA HIS A 400 4.44 35.46 -14.68
C HIS A 400 4.98 36.23 -13.47
N SER A 401 5.78 37.27 -13.72
CA SER A 401 6.34 38.13 -12.67
C SER A 401 5.26 38.87 -11.87
N GLU A 402 4.23 39.40 -12.54
CA GLU A 402 3.11 40.10 -11.89
C GLU A 402 2.30 39.16 -10.98
N VAL A 403 1.95 37.99 -11.51
CA VAL A 403 1.19 36.98 -10.76
C VAL A 403 2.01 36.48 -9.58
N LEU A 404 3.30 36.19 -9.76
CA LEU A 404 4.19 35.75 -8.69
C LEU A 404 4.28 36.80 -7.58
N ALA A 405 4.46 38.09 -7.94
CA ALA A 405 4.49 39.18 -6.98
C ALA A 405 3.18 39.27 -6.17
N THR A 406 2.04 39.16 -6.86
CA THR A 406 0.70 39.20 -6.23
C THR A 406 0.49 38.01 -5.28
N ALA A 407 0.81 36.80 -5.72
CA ALA A 407 0.69 35.59 -4.90
C ALA A 407 1.63 35.65 -3.69
N SER A 408 2.86 36.12 -3.88
CA SER A 408 3.84 36.31 -2.81
C SER A 408 3.38 37.35 -1.79
N GLU A 409 2.81 38.47 -2.23
CA GLU A 409 2.29 39.52 -1.35
C GLU A 409 1.12 39.00 -0.51
N ARG A 410 0.12 38.36 -1.14
CA ARG A 410 -1.03 37.77 -0.44
C ARG A 410 -0.58 36.76 0.60
N LEU A 411 0.28 35.82 0.22
CA LEU A 411 0.78 34.80 1.13
C LEU A 411 1.60 35.41 2.27
N THR A 412 2.41 36.43 2.01
CA THR A 412 3.20 37.12 3.04
C THR A 412 2.31 37.92 4.00
N GLN A 413 1.24 38.55 3.51
CA GLN A 413 0.27 39.23 4.36
C GLN A 413 -0.57 38.25 5.20
N ALA A 414 -0.83 37.05 4.70
CA ALA A 414 -1.62 36.05 5.40
C ALA A 414 -0.79 35.22 6.40
N ALA A 415 0.41 34.81 5.99
CA ALA A 415 1.29 33.92 6.73
C ALA A 415 2.76 34.15 6.35
N PRO A 416 3.42 35.18 6.92
CA PRO A 416 4.84 35.46 6.70
C PRO A 416 5.74 34.22 6.87
N ALA A 417 6.78 34.10 6.04
CA ALA A 417 7.81 33.07 6.24
C ALA A 417 8.78 33.49 7.33
N LEU A 418 9.13 32.54 8.20
CA LEU A 418 10.05 32.71 9.32
C LEU A 418 11.23 31.77 9.14
N ASP A 419 12.42 32.18 9.58
CA ASP A 419 13.59 31.29 9.60
C ASP A 419 13.54 30.39 10.85
N VAL A 420 13.43 29.08 10.66
CA VAL A 420 13.38 28.08 11.74
C VAL A 420 14.61 28.16 12.64
N ARG A 421 15.78 28.53 12.09
CA ARG A 421 17.01 28.67 12.87
C ARG A 421 16.94 29.86 13.82
N ARG A 422 16.32 30.97 13.41
CA ARG A 422 16.09 32.13 14.29
C ARG A 422 15.00 31.84 15.32
N LEU A 423 13.93 31.16 14.92
CA LEU A 423 12.89 30.70 15.84
C LEU A 423 13.42 29.78 16.95
N ALA A 424 14.41 28.95 16.63
CA ALA A 424 15.11 28.10 17.59
C ALA A 424 16.16 28.86 18.43
N ASN A 425 16.60 30.04 17.99
CA ASN A 425 17.58 30.89 18.65
C ASN A 425 17.02 32.32 18.79
N PRO A 426 16.07 32.55 19.71
CA PRO A 426 15.27 33.77 19.79
C PRO A 426 16.11 35.05 19.95
N ASP A 427 17.31 34.95 20.51
CA ASP A 427 18.28 36.05 20.61
C ASP A 427 18.77 36.58 19.23
N GLN A 428 18.54 35.82 18.16
CA GLN A 428 18.88 36.19 16.78
C GLN A 428 17.69 36.78 16.01
N MET A 429 16.49 36.81 16.60
CA MET A 429 15.30 37.36 15.97
C MET A 429 15.32 38.89 16.03
N ASN A 430 15.10 39.53 14.88
CA ASN A 430 14.91 40.98 14.81
C ASN A 430 13.43 41.35 15.06
N PRO A 431 13.08 42.64 15.22
CA PRO A 431 11.69 43.05 15.45
C PRO A 431 10.70 42.58 14.36
N GLU A 432 11.14 42.55 13.10
CA GLU A 432 10.33 42.08 11.97
C GLU A 432 10.03 40.58 12.07
N ASP A 433 10.97 39.75 12.52
CA ASP A 433 10.78 38.31 12.78
C ASP A 433 9.69 38.09 13.84
N TRP A 434 9.65 38.92 14.89
CA TRP A 434 8.62 38.86 15.94
C TRP A 434 7.25 39.29 15.45
N ASP A 435 7.18 40.35 14.65
CA ASP A 435 5.92 40.81 14.05
C ASP A 435 5.37 39.78 13.06
N ASN A 436 6.24 39.20 12.24
CA ASN A 436 5.91 38.11 11.32
C ASN A 436 5.39 36.86 12.05
N LEU A 437 5.97 36.53 13.20
CA LEU A 437 5.50 35.43 14.05
C LEU A 437 4.10 35.72 14.61
N ARG A 438 3.88 36.93 15.16
CA ARG A 438 2.58 37.34 15.68
C ARG A 438 1.51 37.30 14.59
N GLN A 439 1.82 37.80 13.40
CA GLN A 439 0.92 37.81 12.25
C GLN A 439 0.57 36.39 11.80
N SER A 440 1.57 35.50 11.67
CA SER A 440 1.35 34.10 11.29
C SER A 440 0.47 33.33 12.28
N MET A 441 0.48 33.75 13.54
CA MET A 441 -0.21 33.07 14.65
C MET A 441 -1.45 33.80 15.16
N GLN A 442 -1.92 34.86 14.49
CA GLN A 442 -3.07 35.66 14.94
C GLN A 442 -4.38 34.88 15.09
N HIS A 443 -4.44 33.67 14.52
CA HIS A 443 -5.60 32.79 14.52
C HIS A 443 -5.64 31.82 15.71
N LEU A 444 -4.62 31.85 16.57
CA LEU A 444 -4.59 31.02 17.76
C LEU A 444 -5.75 31.34 18.68
N LYS A 445 -6.22 30.33 19.42
CA LYS A 445 -7.21 30.52 20.48
C LYS A 445 -6.64 31.48 21.54
N PRO A 446 -7.50 32.24 22.27
CA PRO A 446 -7.03 33.25 23.22
C PRO A 446 -5.99 32.75 24.24
N GLU A 447 -6.15 31.53 24.73
CA GLU A 447 -5.20 30.90 25.66
C GLU A 447 -3.83 30.66 25.01
N ARG A 448 -3.81 30.23 23.74
CA ARG A 448 -2.58 30.01 22.97
C ARG A 448 -1.96 31.33 22.51
N GLN A 449 -2.77 32.35 22.23
CA GLN A 449 -2.29 33.70 21.97
C GLN A 449 -1.60 34.28 23.21
N ALA A 450 -2.14 34.06 24.41
CA ALA A 450 -1.50 34.49 25.65
C ALA A 450 -0.16 33.76 25.89
N ASP A 451 -0.07 32.47 25.56
CA ASP A 451 1.20 31.73 25.60
C ASP A 451 2.22 32.26 24.58
N LEU A 452 1.78 32.64 23.38
CA LEU A 452 2.62 33.29 22.39
C LEU A 452 3.15 34.63 22.89
N GLU A 453 2.29 35.51 23.39
CA GLU A 453 2.73 36.82 23.91
C GLU A 453 3.66 36.64 25.12
N ARG A 454 3.46 35.60 25.95
CA ARG A 454 4.42 35.24 27.00
C ARG A 454 5.77 34.85 26.40
N ALA A 455 5.79 34.03 25.35
CA ALA A 455 7.03 33.66 24.66
C ALA A 455 7.71 34.83 23.95
N ILE A 456 6.96 35.86 23.52
CA ILE A 456 7.53 37.11 22.99
C ILE A 456 8.17 37.93 24.12
N MET A 457 7.54 37.98 25.30
CA MET A 457 8.09 38.68 26.46
C MET A 457 9.26 37.93 27.13
N GLN A 458 9.32 36.61 26.98
CA GLN A 458 10.34 35.71 27.51
C GLN A 458 10.84 34.83 26.35
N PRO A 459 11.74 35.35 25.49
CA PRO A 459 12.16 34.70 24.26
C PRO A 459 12.63 33.26 24.44
N GLU A 460 13.23 32.92 25.58
CA GLU A 460 13.66 31.57 25.94
C GLU A 460 12.53 30.52 25.94
N LEU A 461 11.26 30.95 26.04
CA LEU A 461 10.09 30.07 25.98
C LEU A 461 9.63 29.79 24.54
N LEU A 462 10.12 30.52 23.54
CA LEU A 462 9.68 30.39 22.14
C LEU A 462 9.88 28.97 21.57
N PRO A 463 11.04 28.29 21.74
CA PRO A 463 11.20 26.94 21.24
C PRO A 463 10.15 25.97 21.82
N ALA A 464 9.91 26.03 23.14
CA ALA A 464 8.91 25.19 23.79
C ALA A 464 7.47 25.50 23.31
N PHE A 465 7.17 26.77 23.04
CA PHE A 465 5.91 27.18 22.46
C PHE A 465 5.71 26.59 21.05
N LEU A 466 6.74 26.67 20.20
CA LEU A 466 6.71 26.14 18.83
C LEU A 466 6.62 24.62 18.80
N GLU A 467 7.32 23.93 19.69
CA GLU A 467 7.20 22.48 19.86
C GLU A 467 5.76 22.11 20.22
N ALA A 468 5.15 22.81 21.19
CA ALA A 468 3.77 22.58 21.56
C ALA A 468 2.77 22.88 20.42
N GLU A 469 3.06 23.87 19.58
CA GLU A 469 2.18 24.27 18.48
C GLU A 469 2.26 23.34 17.27
N THR A 470 3.44 22.78 16.99
CA THR A 470 3.66 21.84 15.88
C THR A 470 3.49 20.38 16.29
N GLY A 471 3.69 20.08 17.57
CA GLY A 471 3.81 18.73 18.12
C GLY A 471 5.14 18.04 17.77
N ILE A 472 6.15 18.80 17.32
CA ILE A 472 7.46 18.29 16.88
C ILE A 472 8.60 18.98 17.65
N PRO A 473 9.65 18.24 18.06
CA PRO A 473 10.88 18.83 18.60
C PRO A 473 11.50 19.92 17.71
N ILE A 474 12.01 21.00 18.29
CA ILE A 474 12.58 22.12 17.51
C ILE A 474 13.76 21.68 16.65
N LEU A 475 14.60 20.76 17.17
CA LEU A 475 15.71 20.15 16.43
C LEU A 475 15.20 19.38 15.20
N ALA A 476 14.08 18.67 15.34
CA ALA A 476 13.48 17.92 14.25
C ALA A 476 12.85 18.86 13.20
N LEU A 477 12.26 19.98 13.62
CA LEU A 477 11.79 21.03 12.70
C LEU A 477 12.95 21.62 11.89
N GLN A 478 14.05 22.00 12.55
CA GLN A 478 15.27 22.51 11.89
C GLN A 478 15.82 21.49 10.89
N THR A 479 15.97 20.25 11.32
CA THR A 479 16.50 19.16 10.49
C THR A 479 15.62 18.89 9.26
N LYS A 480 14.29 18.91 9.43
CA LYS A 480 13.35 18.79 8.32
C LYS A 480 13.44 19.97 7.36
N ALA A 481 13.62 21.20 7.87
CA ALA A 481 13.73 22.41 7.06
C ALA A 481 15.03 22.46 6.26
N ASP A 482 16.14 22.01 6.84
CA ASP A 482 17.43 21.89 6.15
C ASP A 482 17.41 20.80 5.07
N ALA A 483 16.51 19.81 5.20
CA ALA A 483 16.33 18.73 4.24
C ALA A 483 15.35 19.06 3.10
N ILE A 484 14.70 20.24 3.09
CA ILE A 484 13.87 20.69 1.97
C ILE A 484 14.76 21.21 0.83
N GLY A 485 14.72 20.51 -0.30
CA GLY A 485 15.43 20.88 -1.51
C GLY A 485 14.76 21.98 -2.33
N GLU A 486 15.37 22.30 -3.47
CA GLU A 486 14.88 23.34 -4.36
C GLU A 486 13.54 22.97 -5.01
N GLY A 487 12.56 23.88 -4.95
CA GLY A 487 11.20 23.64 -5.46
C GLY A 487 10.46 22.53 -4.72
N GLN A 488 10.72 22.38 -3.43
CA GLN A 488 10.02 21.47 -2.54
C GLN A 488 9.40 22.24 -1.37
N TYR A 489 8.28 21.74 -0.87
CA TYR A 489 7.70 22.16 0.41
C TYR A 489 6.85 21.03 0.99
N VAL A 490 6.64 21.08 2.31
CA VAL A 490 5.71 20.17 2.98
C VAL A 490 4.82 20.96 3.93
N ALA A 491 3.52 20.91 3.70
CA ALA A 491 2.51 21.36 4.65
C ALA A 491 2.17 20.19 5.58
N TYR A 492 2.46 20.33 6.87
CA TYR A 492 2.19 19.31 7.86
C TYR A 492 0.96 19.65 8.70
N ARG A 493 0.31 18.58 9.15
CA ARG A 493 -0.70 18.64 10.20
C ARG A 493 -0.01 18.80 11.55
N LYS A 494 -0.68 19.44 12.50
CA LYS A 494 -0.21 19.49 13.90
C LYS A 494 -0.14 18.07 14.46
N ALA A 495 1.04 17.66 14.89
CA ALA A 495 1.23 16.40 15.59
C ALA A 495 0.73 16.53 17.05
N ASN A 496 0.55 15.40 17.73
CA ASN A 496 0.13 15.41 19.12
C ASN A 496 1.30 15.85 20.04
N ALA A 497 1.23 17.07 20.56
CA ALA A 497 2.22 17.64 21.48
C ALA A 497 2.45 16.82 22.76
N GLY A 498 1.50 15.96 23.17
CA GLY A 498 1.68 15.09 24.33
C GLY A 498 2.90 14.15 24.21
N GLY A 499 3.32 13.81 22.98
CA GLY A 499 4.48 12.96 22.73
C GLY A 499 5.84 13.67 22.83
N LEU A 500 5.88 15.01 22.88
CA LEU A 500 7.11 15.81 22.79
C LEU A 500 8.16 15.41 23.82
N ARG A 501 7.77 15.26 25.10
CA ARG A 501 8.70 14.83 26.16
C ARG A 501 9.40 13.53 25.81
N LEU A 502 8.64 12.57 25.29
CA LEU A 502 9.17 11.25 24.93
C LEU A 502 10.04 11.31 23.67
N MET A 503 9.75 12.24 22.75
CA MET A 503 10.55 12.51 21.55
C MET A 503 11.84 13.28 21.85
N ASN A 504 11.82 14.18 22.85
CA ASN A 504 12.95 15.02 23.26
C ASN A 504 13.96 14.32 24.16
N LYS A 505 13.65 13.12 24.67
CA LYS A 505 14.65 12.32 25.38
C LYS A 505 15.71 11.88 24.39
N ALA A 506 16.95 12.34 24.61
CA ALA A 506 18.10 11.92 23.83
C ALA A 506 18.13 10.38 23.76
N PRO A 507 18.44 9.80 22.59
CA PRO A 507 18.64 8.37 22.48
C PRO A 507 19.93 8.00 23.22
N ASP A 508 19.87 7.85 24.54
CA ASP A 508 20.93 7.16 25.27
C ASP A 508 20.97 5.72 24.75
N ASP A 509 22.19 5.23 24.48
CA ASP A 509 22.58 4.04 23.69
C ASP A 509 21.89 2.70 24.02
N ASN A 510 20.96 2.64 24.96
CA ASN A 510 20.15 1.46 25.26
C ASN A 510 18.76 1.85 25.77
N PHE A 511 17.73 1.59 24.95
CA PHE A 511 16.29 1.61 25.30
C PHE A 511 15.57 2.96 25.51
N ALA A 512 16.21 4.10 25.30
CA ALA A 512 15.52 5.40 25.22
C ALA A 512 15.13 5.71 23.77
N GLY A 513 14.00 5.19 23.32
CA GLY A 513 13.50 5.54 21.99
C GLY A 513 12.00 5.37 21.92
N VAL A 514 11.35 6.38 21.37
CA VAL A 514 10.02 6.26 20.79
C VAL A 514 10.15 6.08 19.29
N VAL A 515 9.18 5.39 18.70
CA VAL A 515 9.03 5.28 17.26
C VAL A 515 7.68 5.87 16.88
N THR A 516 7.59 6.48 15.71
CA THR A 516 6.28 6.93 15.21
C THR A 516 5.59 5.81 14.47
N LYS A 517 4.26 5.76 14.61
CA LYS A 517 3.43 4.69 14.08
C LYS A 517 3.40 4.71 12.54
N HIS A 518 3.28 3.54 11.93
CA HIS A 518 3.07 3.43 10.48
C HIS A 518 1.57 3.37 10.17
N LYS A 519 1.22 3.43 8.88
CA LYS A 519 -0.18 3.45 8.43
C LYS A 519 -0.95 2.19 8.79
N ASP A 520 -0.28 1.05 8.99
CA ASP A 520 -0.87 -0.23 9.44
C ASP A 520 -1.33 -0.19 10.91
N ILE A 521 -0.74 0.68 11.74
CA ILE A 521 -1.11 0.88 13.13
C ILE A 521 -2.33 1.82 13.22
N LYS A 522 -3.53 1.23 13.10
CA LYS A 522 -4.79 1.99 13.13
C LYS A 522 -5.24 2.45 14.53
N GLY A 523 -4.50 2.08 15.58
CA GLY A 523 -4.79 2.51 16.95
C GLY A 523 -4.76 4.04 17.09
N LYS A 524 -5.70 4.58 17.86
CA LYS A 524 -5.71 6.00 18.22
C LYS A 524 -4.75 6.25 19.38
N SER A 525 -4.05 7.39 19.34
CA SER A 525 -3.16 7.84 20.41
C SER A 525 -3.97 8.23 21.65
N GLY A 526 -3.42 7.99 22.83
CA GLY A 526 -3.88 8.45 24.13
C GLY A 526 -2.91 9.46 24.76
N PRO A 527 -2.89 9.57 26.10
CA PRO A 527 -1.99 10.46 26.82
C PRO A 527 -0.52 10.22 26.44
N GLY A 528 0.24 11.30 26.31
CA GLY A 528 1.65 11.20 25.91
C GLY A 528 1.88 10.85 24.45
N GLY A 529 0.85 10.88 23.60
CA GLY A 529 0.93 10.45 22.20
C GLY A 529 1.03 8.93 22.00
N LEU A 530 1.06 8.14 23.10
CA LEU A 530 1.19 6.68 23.08
C LEU A 530 -0.02 6.00 22.47
N ILE A 531 0.14 4.80 21.94
CA ILE A 531 -0.98 4.00 21.43
C ILE A 531 -1.33 2.91 22.46
N PRO A 532 -2.40 3.09 23.28
CA PRO A 532 -2.82 2.07 24.21
C PRO A 532 -3.46 0.89 23.49
N PHE A 533 -3.23 -0.32 23.99
CA PHE A 533 -3.88 -1.52 23.47
C PHE A 533 -5.39 -1.50 23.72
N ASP A 534 -5.80 -0.94 24.86
CA ASP A 534 -7.19 -0.69 25.21
C ASP A 534 -7.58 0.72 24.74
N GLN A 535 -8.35 0.80 23.66
CA GLN A 535 -8.65 2.05 22.98
C GLN A 535 -9.64 2.93 23.75
N GLU A 536 -10.22 2.45 24.85
CA GLU A 536 -10.96 3.26 25.83
C GLU A 536 -10.08 4.36 26.44
N PHE A 537 -8.75 4.16 26.51
CA PHE A 537 -7.80 5.15 27.03
C PHE A 537 -7.07 5.95 25.95
N SER A 538 -7.54 5.88 24.70
CA SER A 538 -7.07 6.74 23.61
C SER A 538 -7.76 8.11 23.66
N LYS A 539 -7.58 8.96 22.64
CA LYS A 539 -8.35 10.20 22.47
C LYS A 539 -9.87 10.02 22.45
N MET A 540 -10.35 8.78 22.26
CA MET A 540 -11.77 8.44 22.37
C MET A 540 -12.26 8.43 23.83
N ALA A 541 -11.38 8.44 24.83
CA ALA A 541 -11.73 8.53 26.25
C ALA A 541 -12.62 9.74 26.55
N ALA A 542 -12.22 10.92 26.08
CA ALA A 542 -12.99 12.15 26.30
C ALA A 542 -14.37 12.12 25.63
N GLN A 543 -14.48 11.49 24.45
CA GLN A 543 -15.76 11.30 23.75
C GLN A 543 -16.67 10.35 24.54
N LEU A 544 -16.10 9.26 25.07
CA LEU A 544 -16.85 8.31 25.89
C LEU A 544 -17.29 8.94 27.22
N ASP A 545 -16.39 9.66 27.90
CA ASP A 545 -16.67 10.36 29.15
C ASP A 545 -17.80 11.39 28.96
N ALA A 546 -17.75 12.17 27.87
CA ALA A 546 -18.78 13.15 27.54
C ALA A 546 -20.13 12.51 27.21
N ALA A 547 -20.14 11.43 26.43
CA ALA A 547 -21.36 10.69 26.09
C ALA A 547 -21.98 10.01 27.33
N GLU A 548 -21.15 9.48 28.24
CA GLU A 548 -21.63 8.90 29.50
C GLU A 548 -22.17 9.98 30.45
N ALA A 549 -21.52 11.15 30.51
CA ALA A 549 -21.98 12.28 31.30
C ALA A 549 -23.31 12.85 30.79
N SER A 550 -23.56 12.84 29.47
CA SER A 550 -24.83 13.29 28.89
C SER A 550 -25.96 12.29 29.08
N GLY A 551 -25.65 11.01 29.34
CA GLY A 551 -26.64 9.94 29.46
C GLY A 551 -27.25 9.51 28.12
N ASP A 552 -26.70 9.95 26.98
CA ASP A 552 -27.19 9.60 25.65
C ASP A 552 -26.79 8.17 25.28
N ALA A 553 -27.74 7.23 25.43
CA ALA A 553 -27.51 5.82 25.18
C ALA A 553 -27.08 5.51 23.73
N GLU A 554 -27.54 6.30 22.74
CA GLU A 554 -27.21 6.10 21.34
C GLU A 554 -25.76 6.53 21.06
N GLU A 555 -25.38 7.72 21.55
CA GLU A 555 -24.01 8.22 21.40
C GLU A 555 -23.01 7.35 22.18
N ILE A 556 -23.35 6.89 23.40
CA ILE A 556 -22.55 5.92 24.16
C ILE A 556 -22.34 4.63 23.34
N ALA A 557 -23.41 4.08 22.75
CA ALA A 557 -23.33 2.86 21.96
C ALA A 557 -22.44 3.04 20.71
N LYS A 558 -22.55 4.19 20.04
CA LYS A 558 -21.76 4.56 18.86
C LYS A 558 -20.28 4.75 19.18
N VAL A 559 -19.95 5.46 20.27
CA VAL A 559 -18.55 5.62 20.72
C VAL A 559 -17.96 4.26 21.10
N ARG A 560 -18.70 3.44 21.87
CA ARG A 560 -18.25 2.08 22.25
C ARG A 560 -18.08 1.16 21.03
N ALA A 561 -18.93 1.26 20.02
CA ALA A 561 -18.75 0.51 18.77
C ALA A 561 -17.46 0.92 18.03
N THR A 562 -17.14 2.21 18.03
CA THR A 562 -15.91 2.76 17.45
C THR A 562 -14.66 2.30 18.20
N ILE A 563 -14.71 2.29 19.54
CA ILE A 563 -13.66 1.74 20.40
C ILE A 563 -13.44 0.25 20.07
N ARG A 564 -14.50 -0.56 20.04
CA ARG A 564 -14.40 -2.01 19.71
C ARG A 564 -13.84 -2.26 18.31
N LYS A 565 -14.16 -1.41 17.32
CA LYS A 565 -13.57 -1.50 15.97
C LYS A 565 -12.07 -1.24 16.02
N SER A 566 -11.65 -0.21 16.74
CA SER A 566 -10.24 0.15 16.91
C SER A 566 -9.47 -0.92 17.68
N ASP A 567 -10.02 -1.46 18.77
CA ASP A 567 -9.45 -2.57 19.54
C ASP A 567 -9.19 -3.80 18.67
N ARG A 568 -10.14 -4.16 17.79
CA ARG A 568 -9.96 -5.28 16.87
C ARG A 568 -8.79 -5.06 15.92
N GLY A 569 -8.66 -3.85 15.36
CA GLY A 569 -7.54 -3.51 14.48
C GLY A 569 -6.19 -3.61 15.21
N VAL A 570 -6.11 -3.08 16.43
CA VAL A 570 -4.91 -3.16 17.26
C VAL A 570 -4.57 -4.61 17.64
N ARG A 571 -5.57 -5.43 17.99
CA ARG A 571 -5.38 -6.87 18.29
C ARG A 571 -4.87 -7.67 17.09
N GLN A 572 -5.41 -7.40 15.91
CA GLN A 572 -4.97 -8.05 14.68
C GLN A 572 -3.51 -7.72 14.36
N LEU A 573 -3.10 -6.47 14.58
CA LEU A 573 -1.72 -6.04 14.38
C LEU A 573 -0.73 -6.80 15.28
N VAL A 574 -1.03 -6.90 16.58
CA VAL A 574 -0.20 -7.66 17.54
C VAL A 574 -0.09 -9.14 17.13
N GLY A 575 -1.14 -9.71 16.54
CA GLY A 575 -1.16 -11.10 16.08
C GLY A 575 -0.35 -11.37 14.81
N ARG A 576 0.03 -10.35 14.02
CA ARG A 576 0.72 -10.48 12.73
C ARG A 576 2.26 -10.43 12.83
N GLY A 577 2.81 -10.18 14.01
CA GLY A 577 4.25 -9.94 14.20
C GLY A 577 4.66 -8.51 13.84
N GLY A 578 5.76 -8.01 14.40
CA GLY A 578 6.27 -6.65 14.18
C GLY A 578 5.88 -5.61 15.24
N VAL A 579 4.78 -5.83 15.97
CA VAL A 579 4.35 -5.00 17.12
C VAL A 579 4.14 -5.88 18.35
N SER A 580 4.65 -5.43 19.49
CA SER A 580 4.53 -6.09 20.79
C SER A 580 3.75 -5.21 21.78
N LEU A 581 3.46 -5.78 22.95
CA LEU A 581 2.79 -5.09 24.05
C LEU A 581 3.74 -4.91 25.22
N SER A 582 3.78 -3.70 25.77
CA SER A 582 4.46 -3.42 27.03
C SER A 582 3.48 -2.80 28.02
N THR A 583 3.48 -3.25 29.27
CA THR A 583 2.80 -2.52 30.36
C THR A 583 3.74 -1.56 31.07
N ARG A 584 4.94 -1.32 30.53
CA ARG A 584 5.95 -0.45 31.11
C ARG A 584 6.41 0.62 30.13
N LEU A 585 6.66 1.80 30.67
CA LEU A 585 7.26 2.94 30.00
C LEU A 585 8.33 3.50 30.93
N GLU A 586 9.57 3.63 30.46
CA GLU A 586 10.68 4.18 31.26
C GLU A 586 10.88 3.44 32.61
N GLY A 587 10.72 2.11 32.60
CA GLY A 587 10.82 1.27 33.80
C GLY A 587 9.61 1.33 34.75
N ARG A 588 8.65 2.23 34.50
CA ARG A 588 7.43 2.42 35.32
C ARG A 588 6.23 1.69 34.72
N ASP A 589 5.29 1.24 35.55
CA ASP A 589 4.07 0.58 35.10
C ASP A 589 3.08 1.59 34.50
N VAL A 590 2.52 1.32 33.32
CA VAL A 590 1.44 2.11 32.72
C VAL A 590 0.10 1.65 33.29
N ILE A 591 -0.65 2.58 33.88
CA ILE A 591 -1.88 2.26 34.63
C ILE A 591 -3.02 3.23 34.29
N ALA A 592 -4.22 2.65 34.28
CA ALA A 592 -5.46 3.37 34.09
C ALA A 592 -5.86 4.13 35.35
N VAL A 593 -6.22 5.40 35.19
CA VAL A 593 -6.73 6.25 36.26
C VAL A 593 -7.93 7.04 35.78
N THR A 594 -8.75 7.49 36.72
CA THR A 594 -9.62 8.65 36.54
C THR A 594 -8.89 9.86 37.11
N ARG A 595 -8.76 10.93 36.34
CA ARG A 595 -8.11 12.18 36.77
C ARG A 595 -9.02 13.37 36.49
N THR A 596 -8.99 14.40 37.33
CA THR A 596 -9.77 15.62 37.08
C THR A 596 -9.04 16.47 36.04
N ILE A 597 -9.65 16.65 34.87
CA ILE A 597 -9.15 17.51 33.79
C ILE A 597 -10.25 18.54 33.49
N ASP A 598 -9.90 19.83 33.52
CA ASP A 598 -10.85 20.93 33.31
C ASP A 598 -12.06 20.87 34.27
N GLY A 599 -11.83 20.45 35.51
CA GLY A 599 -12.88 20.30 36.52
C GLY A 599 -13.79 19.08 36.36
N ALA A 600 -13.57 18.23 35.36
CA ALA A 600 -14.34 17.01 35.12
C ALA A 600 -13.49 15.74 35.32
N PRO A 601 -14.02 14.67 35.93
CA PRO A 601 -13.33 13.40 36.00
C PRO A 601 -13.24 12.79 34.59
N ARG A 602 -12.02 12.45 34.15
CA ARG A 602 -11.77 11.83 32.86
C ARG A 602 -10.89 10.60 32.96
N ARG A 603 -11.16 9.60 32.13
CA ARG A 603 -10.33 8.40 32.00
C ARG A 603 -9.00 8.77 31.35
N SER A 604 -7.89 8.29 31.92
CA SER A 604 -6.55 8.59 31.44
C SER A 604 -5.53 7.51 31.81
N LEU A 605 -4.29 7.72 31.40
CA LEU A 605 -3.14 6.88 31.68
C LEU A 605 -2.05 7.69 32.38
N VAL A 606 -1.45 7.08 33.39
CA VAL A 606 -0.28 7.58 34.09
C VAL A 606 0.75 6.47 34.19
N THR A 607 1.99 6.81 34.56
CA THR A 607 2.98 5.81 34.95
C THR A 607 3.09 5.73 36.46
N ARG A 608 3.39 4.55 36.99
CA ARG A 608 3.65 4.32 38.42
C ARG A 608 4.97 3.63 38.63
N ASP A 609 5.78 4.22 39.49
CA ASP A 609 7.04 3.62 39.88
C ASP A 609 6.78 2.35 40.72
N PRO A 610 7.34 1.19 40.33
CA PRO A 610 7.11 -0.06 41.04
C PRO A 610 7.79 -0.11 42.42
N VAL A 611 8.75 0.78 42.70
CA VAL A 611 9.54 0.81 43.94
C VAL A 611 8.84 1.64 45.02
N ASP A 612 8.54 2.91 44.73
CA ASP A 612 7.94 3.82 45.72
C ASP A 612 6.42 3.99 45.56
N GLY A 613 5.85 3.46 44.46
CA GLY A 613 4.43 3.52 44.19
C GLY A 613 3.93 4.87 43.68
N ALA A 614 4.81 5.86 43.50
CA ALA A 614 4.45 7.21 43.07
C ALA A 614 3.96 7.25 41.63
N PHE A 615 3.02 8.15 41.36
CA PHE A 615 2.40 8.34 40.05
C PHE A 615 3.06 9.52 39.31
N TYR A 616 3.22 9.36 38.00
CA TYR A 616 3.83 10.35 37.13
C TYR A 616 3.00 10.53 35.87
N ASP A 617 2.80 11.78 35.50
CA ASP A 617 2.11 12.14 34.27
C ASP A 617 2.98 11.79 33.06
N ILE A 618 2.36 11.20 32.03
CA ILE A 618 3.10 10.68 30.87
C ILE A 618 3.63 11.83 30.00
N GLU A 619 2.88 12.92 29.91
CA GLU A 619 3.18 14.05 29.02
C GLU A 619 4.29 14.91 29.61
N SER A 620 4.16 15.30 30.88
CA SER A 620 5.12 16.15 31.58
C SER A 620 6.24 15.39 32.27
N GLY A 621 6.04 14.11 32.62
CA GLY A 621 6.98 13.33 33.42
C GLY A 621 7.01 13.72 34.90
N ASN A 622 6.20 14.71 35.30
CA ASN A 622 6.14 15.22 36.65
C ASN A 622 5.38 14.26 37.56
N ARG A 623 5.78 14.22 38.83
CA ARG A 623 5.05 13.48 39.86
C ARG A 623 3.67 14.11 40.06
N ILE A 624 2.64 13.27 40.13
CA ILE A 624 1.26 13.68 40.35
C ILE A 624 0.95 13.63 41.84
N VAL A 625 0.21 14.62 42.35
CA VAL A 625 -0.32 14.61 43.72
C VAL A 625 -1.50 13.62 43.78
N GLU A 626 -1.43 12.64 44.67
CA GLU A 626 -2.33 11.48 44.68
C GLU A 626 -3.83 11.81 44.82
N ASP A 627 -4.17 12.96 45.41
CA ASP A 627 -5.55 13.43 45.58
C ASP A 627 -6.24 13.83 44.27
N THR A 628 -5.47 13.98 43.18
CA THR A 628 -5.99 14.35 41.85
C THR A 628 -6.28 13.16 40.94
N ILE A 629 -5.95 11.94 41.39
CA ILE A 629 -6.08 10.71 40.60
C ILE A 629 -6.73 9.57 41.39
N SER A 630 -7.53 8.77 40.71
CA SER A 630 -8.14 7.56 41.27
C SER A 630 -7.81 6.36 40.38
N PRO A 631 -6.98 5.41 40.83
CA PRO A 631 -6.64 4.22 40.04
C PRO A 631 -7.88 3.41 39.69
N ILE A 632 -8.02 3.06 38.42
CA ILE A 632 -9.08 2.16 37.96
C ILE A 632 -8.65 0.74 38.30
N THR A 633 -9.46 0.03 39.08
CA THR A 633 -9.20 -1.35 39.48
C THR A 633 -9.97 -2.33 38.61
N SER A 634 -9.38 -3.49 38.37
CA SER A 634 -10.04 -4.62 37.72
C SER A 634 -10.97 -5.34 38.70
N LYS A 635 -11.78 -6.29 38.20
CA LYS A 635 -12.78 -7.03 39.01
C LYS A 635 -12.19 -7.76 40.24
N ASN A 636 -10.88 -8.03 40.26
CA ASN A 636 -10.19 -8.67 41.38
C ASN A 636 -9.54 -7.67 42.36
N GLY A 637 -9.86 -6.37 42.25
CA GLY A 637 -9.32 -5.31 43.11
C GLY A 637 -7.90 -4.84 42.75
N LYS A 638 -7.22 -5.45 41.77
CA LYS A 638 -5.89 -5.01 41.32
C LYS A 638 -5.99 -3.80 40.41
N ILE A 639 -5.06 -2.84 40.54
CA ILE A 639 -4.92 -1.69 39.64
C ILE A 639 -4.79 -2.18 38.19
N LYS A 640 -5.60 -1.63 37.28
CA LYS A 640 -5.64 -1.99 35.86
C LYS A 640 -4.39 -1.45 35.17
N LYS A 641 -3.42 -2.32 34.89
CA LYS A 641 -2.31 -2.03 33.97
C LYS A 641 -2.83 -2.00 32.54
N VAL A 642 -2.40 -1.01 31.76
CA VAL A 642 -2.82 -0.85 30.36
C VAL A 642 -1.62 -1.08 29.47
N PRO A 643 -1.61 -2.14 28.64
CA PRO A 643 -0.53 -2.33 27.68
C PRO A 643 -0.53 -1.21 26.63
N ILE A 644 0.66 -0.79 26.21
CA ILE A 644 0.91 0.11 25.09
C ILE A 644 1.61 -0.65 23.97
N LEU A 645 1.45 -0.17 22.74
CA LEU A 645 2.10 -0.75 21.57
C LEU A 645 3.58 -0.35 21.57
N VAL A 646 4.44 -1.34 21.38
CA VAL A 646 5.89 -1.17 21.24
C VAL A 646 6.41 -1.93 20.02
N ASP A 647 7.54 -1.50 19.45
CA ASP A 647 8.20 -2.24 18.37
C ASP A 647 8.93 -3.50 18.89
N SER A 648 9.60 -4.22 17.99
CA SER A 648 10.38 -5.42 18.34
C SER A 648 11.56 -5.17 19.30
N ARG A 649 11.96 -3.90 19.48
CA ARG A 649 13.01 -3.47 20.42
C ARG A 649 12.43 -2.94 21.74
N GLY A 650 11.10 -2.97 21.91
CA GLY A 650 10.42 -2.46 23.09
C GLY A 650 10.24 -0.94 23.11
N ARG A 651 10.47 -0.24 21.98
CA ARG A 651 10.27 1.21 21.85
C ARG A 651 8.80 1.52 21.66
N ALA A 652 8.28 2.47 22.43
CA ALA A 652 6.86 2.82 22.37
C ALA A 652 6.50 3.52 21.05
N TYR A 653 5.34 3.14 20.48
CA TYR A 653 4.78 3.83 19.33
C TYR A 653 4.07 5.12 19.75
N LEU A 654 4.41 6.21 19.08
CA LEU A 654 3.78 7.53 19.14
C LEU A 654 3.05 7.87 17.85
N ALA A 655 2.23 8.91 17.91
CA ALA A 655 1.73 9.57 16.70
C ALA A 655 2.89 10.09 15.83
N ASP A 656 2.72 9.94 14.53
CA ASP A 656 3.55 10.49 13.46
C ASP A 656 3.19 11.95 13.14
N ALA A 657 4.08 12.59 12.38
CA ALA A 657 3.91 13.87 11.74
C ALA A 657 3.39 13.67 10.32
N ASP A 658 2.07 13.71 10.20
CA ASP A 658 1.33 13.51 8.96
C ASP A 658 1.54 14.71 8.01
N PRO A 659 2.09 14.48 6.80
CA PRO A 659 2.05 15.48 5.75
C PRO A 659 0.60 15.66 5.28
N HIS A 660 0.14 16.91 5.19
CA HIS A 660 -1.15 17.23 4.58
C HIS A 660 -1.00 17.34 3.05
N ILE A 661 -0.02 18.13 2.60
CA ILE A 661 0.38 18.30 1.18
C ILE A 661 1.90 18.22 1.11
N ILE A 662 2.41 17.51 0.10
CA ILE A 662 3.82 17.56 -0.29
C ILE A 662 3.89 18.12 -1.71
N GLY A 663 4.65 19.21 -1.89
CA GLY A 663 4.93 19.78 -3.19
C GLY A 663 6.35 19.45 -3.63
N THR A 664 6.51 19.03 -4.89
CA THR A 664 7.81 18.73 -5.50
C THR A 664 7.84 19.20 -6.96
N ARG A 665 9.02 19.37 -7.57
CA ARG A 665 9.14 19.75 -8.99
C ARG A 665 8.58 18.71 -9.97
N ASN A 666 8.58 17.42 -9.58
CA ASN A 666 8.12 16.31 -10.42
C ASN A 666 7.08 15.47 -9.65
N SER A 667 5.81 15.50 -10.02
CA SER A 667 4.73 14.80 -9.29
C SER A 667 4.07 13.64 -10.05
N ALA A 668 4.54 13.31 -11.26
CA ALA A 668 3.81 12.45 -12.19
C ALA A 668 3.93 10.93 -11.90
N ASP A 669 4.97 10.50 -11.17
CA ASP A 669 5.28 9.08 -10.99
C ASP A 669 4.74 8.58 -9.64
N LEU A 670 3.52 8.07 -9.61
CA LEU A 670 3.01 7.28 -8.46
C LEU A 670 3.88 6.01 -8.33
N VAL A 671 4.51 5.81 -7.17
CA VAL A 671 5.45 4.69 -6.95
C VAL A 671 4.89 3.63 -6.02
N ASP A 672 4.00 4.00 -5.10
CA ASP A 672 3.48 3.06 -4.11
C ASP A 672 2.00 3.31 -3.81
N ASP A 673 1.24 2.22 -3.70
CA ASP A 673 -0.13 2.12 -3.15
C ASP A 673 -0.18 1.00 -2.10
N SER A 674 0.86 0.90 -1.27
CA SER A 674 0.95 -0.09 -0.23
C SER A 674 0.10 0.31 0.99
N HIS A 675 -0.29 -0.70 1.76
CA HIS A 675 -0.88 -0.49 3.09
C HIS A 675 0.07 0.21 4.08
N VAL A 676 1.37 0.30 3.77
CA VAL A 676 2.42 0.88 4.61
C VAL A 676 2.56 2.38 4.36
N ASN A 677 2.75 2.80 3.10
CA ASN A 677 3.02 4.20 2.75
C ASN A 677 1.79 4.93 2.18
N GLY A 678 0.78 4.19 1.71
CA GLY A 678 -0.33 4.76 0.95
C GLY A 678 0.06 5.26 -0.43
N PHE A 679 -0.85 5.96 -1.09
CA PHE A 679 -0.60 6.66 -2.36
C PHE A 679 0.49 7.72 -2.18
N ILE A 680 1.65 7.48 -2.79
CA ILE A 680 2.79 8.39 -2.75
C ILE A 680 3.56 8.36 -4.08
N THR A 681 4.11 9.49 -4.49
CA THR A 681 4.99 9.57 -5.68
C THR A 681 6.45 9.28 -5.34
N ARG A 682 7.26 9.00 -6.37
CA ARG A 682 8.72 8.82 -6.20
C ARG A 682 9.37 9.98 -5.45
N SER A 683 9.07 11.19 -5.93
CA SER A 683 9.61 12.44 -5.41
C SER A 683 9.17 12.74 -3.98
N GLU A 684 7.93 12.40 -3.62
CA GLU A 684 7.42 12.51 -2.26
C GLU A 684 8.13 11.52 -1.33
N GLN A 685 8.30 10.27 -1.76
CA GLN A 685 9.01 9.24 -1.00
C GLN A 685 10.49 9.64 -0.80
N GLU A 686 11.17 10.09 -1.86
CA GLU A 686 12.56 10.55 -1.80
C GLU A 686 12.74 11.73 -0.82
N LEU A 687 11.77 12.66 -0.77
CA LEU A 687 11.77 13.76 0.19
C LEU A 687 11.59 13.25 1.63
N ILE A 688 10.61 12.38 1.87
CA ILE A 688 10.38 11.78 3.20
C ILE A 688 11.62 11.00 3.65
N ASP A 689 12.21 10.20 2.78
CA ASP A 689 13.42 9.44 3.08
C ASP A 689 14.61 10.35 3.39
N THR A 690 14.75 11.46 2.65
CA THR A 690 15.80 12.46 2.89
C THR A 690 15.64 13.13 4.25
N GLN A 691 14.44 13.56 4.60
CA GLN A 691 14.15 14.10 5.93
C GLN A 691 14.38 13.06 7.03
N ASN A 692 13.94 11.82 6.84
CA ASN A 692 14.10 10.76 7.82
C ASN A 692 15.56 10.35 8.01
N ARG A 693 16.37 10.34 6.93
CA ARG A 693 17.83 10.16 7.02
C ARG A 693 18.49 11.29 7.78
N ALA A 694 18.11 12.54 7.51
CA ALA A 694 18.62 13.71 8.21
C ALA A 694 18.28 13.66 9.72
N LEU A 695 17.03 13.31 10.08
CA LEU A 695 16.60 13.13 11.47
C LEU A 695 17.42 12.06 12.18
N ARG A 696 17.62 10.90 11.57
CA ARG A 696 18.47 9.84 12.12
C ARG A 696 19.90 10.32 12.34
N ALA A 697 20.47 11.07 11.39
CA ALA A 697 21.82 11.62 11.50
C ALA A 697 21.93 12.67 12.62
N ALA A 698 20.87 13.43 12.86
CA ALA A 698 20.77 14.41 13.95
C ALA A 698 20.42 13.80 15.32
N GLY A 699 20.21 12.47 15.41
CA GLY A 699 19.76 11.81 16.64
C GLY A 699 18.30 12.11 17.01
N ALA A 700 17.50 12.62 16.08
CA ALA A 700 16.08 12.90 16.26
C ALA A 700 15.22 11.69 15.84
N PRO A 701 14.02 11.51 16.44
CA PRO A 701 13.11 10.45 16.04
C PRO A 701 12.66 10.63 14.59
N ILE A 702 12.42 9.51 13.90
CA ILE A 702 11.76 9.50 12.59
C ILE A 702 10.31 9.93 12.82
N LEU A 703 9.84 10.95 12.10
CA LEU A 703 8.52 11.51 12.33
C LEU A 703 7.51 11.28 11.21
N THR A 704 7.96 11.10 9.97
CA THR A 704 7.05 10.96 8.82
C THR A 704 7.13 9.55 8.27
N GLN A 705 6.00 8.85 8.21
CA GLN A 705 5.94 7.41 7.92
C GLN A 705 5.17 7.07 6.64
N HIS A 706 4.44 8.02 6.06
CA HIS A 706 3.58 7.78 4.89
C HIS A 706 3.39 9.04 4.05
N GLY A 707 2.79 8.86 2.86
CA GLY A 707 2.45 9.94 1.94
C GLY A 707 1.43 10.94 2.48
N ALA A 708 1.19 11.99 1.70
CA ALA A 708 0.37 13.13 2.11
C ALA A 708 -1.13 12.80 2.18
N GLN A 709 -1.85 13.43 3.12
CA GLN A 709 -3.30 13.26 3.29
C GLN A 709 -4.08 13.59 2.01
N VAL A 710 -3.61 14.57 1.24
CA VAL A 710 -4.23 14.96 -0.04
C VAL A 710 -4.31 13.83 -1.08
N ARG A 711 -3.55 12.75 -0.87
CA ARG A 711 -3.62 11.51 -1.69
C ARG A 711 -4.41 10.38 -1.02
N ALA A 712 -5.06 10.61 0.11
CA ALA A 712 -5.89 9.63 0.80
C ALA A 712 -7.26 9.45 0.11
N TYR A 713 -7.22 9.25 -1.21
CA TYR A 713 -8.39 9.17 -2.08
C TYR A 713 -9.36 8.09 -1.57
N GLY A 714 -10.62 8.46 -1.40
CA GLY A 714 -11.67 7.57 -0.92
C GLY A 714 -11.92 7.57 0.59
N LEU A 715 -11.17 8.35 1.38
CA LEU A 715 -11.43 8.52 2.82
C LEU A 715 -12.25 9.78 3.18
N ASP A 716 -12.66 10.61 2.21
CA ASP A 716 -13.42 11.87 2.40
C ASP A 716 -12.92 12.65 3.62
N LEU A 717 -11.62 12.96 3.64
CA LEU A 717 -10.98 13.62 4.78
C LEU A 717 -11.11 15.15 4.63
N PRO A 718 -11.60 15.86 5.66
CA PRO A 718 -11.66 17.31 5.61
C PRO A 718 -10.24 17.91 5.62
N VAL A 719 -10.14 19.14 5.11
CA VAL A 719 -8.94 19.97 5.28
C VAL A 719 -8.83 20.33 6.76
N ASP A 720 -7.65 20.19 7.36
CA ASP A 720 -7.44 20.61 8.75
C ASP A 720 -7.46 22.15 8.85
N GLU A 721 -7.89 22.69 9.99
CA GLU A 721 -8.04 24.15 10.15
C GLU A 721 -6.70 24.90 10.09
N THR A 722 -5.60 24.25 10.52
CA THR A 722 -4.28 24.89 10.66
C THR A 722 -3.15 23.93 10.32
N PHE A 723 -2.07 24.49 9.77
CA PHE A 723 -0.89 23.80 9.29
C PHE A 723 0.37 24.56 9.69
N TYR A 724 1.49 23.84 9.74
CA TYR A 724 2.80 24.47 9.59
C TYR A 724 3.43 23.96 8.29
N VAL A 725 4.05 24.86 7.54
CA VAL A 725 4.60 24.58 6.22
C VAL A 725 6.09 24.79 6.27
N ILE A 726 6.85 23.76 5.92
CA ILE A 726 8.30 23.83 5.83
C ILE A 726 8.67 24.00 4.36
N GLU A 727 9.36 25.09 4.05
CA GLU A 727 9.79 25.49 2.71
C GLU A 727 11.32 25.45 2.60
N GLN A 728 11.81 25.55 1.36
CA GLN A 728 13.23 25.63 1.06
C GLN A 728 13.93 26.75 1.85
N GLY A 729 15.17 26.47 2.25
CA GLY A 729 16.06 27.47 2.86
C GLY A 729 15.81 27.68 4.35
N GLY A 730 15.27 26.67 5.04
CA GLY A 730 15.05 26.74 6.48
C GLY A 730 13.82 27.55 6.88
N ARG A 731 12.87 27.78 5.95
CA ARG A 731 11.70 28.63 6.19
C ARG A 731 10.51 27.83 6.71
N ILE A 732 9.73 28.44 7.61
CA ILE A 732 8.47 27.92 8.11
C ILE A 732 7.37 28.97 8.04
N ARG A 733 6.14 28.54 7.73
CA ARG A 733 4.92 29.35 7.83
C ARG A 733 3.90 28.64 8.69
N PHE A 734 3.04 29.40 9.38
CA PHE A 734 1.85 28.87 10.04
C PHE A 734 0.63 29.36 9.27
N ILE A 735 -0.14 28.42 8.73
CA ILE A 735 -1.16 28.70 7.70
C ILE A 735 -2.50 28.14 8.16
N GLN A 736 -3.55 28.91 7.93
CA GLN A 736 -4.93 28.46 8.09
C GLN A 736 -5.44 27.80 6.81
N GLN A 737 -6.45 26.96 6.94
CA GLN A 737 -7.15 26.31 5.82
C GLN A 737 -7.47 27.26 4.66
N ASP A 738 -7.99 28.45 4.95
CA ASP A 738 -8.44 29.40 3.93
C ASP A 738 -7.28 29.97 3.10
N ASN A 739 -6.05 29.94 3.63
CA ASN A 739 -4.83 30.42 2.97
C ASN A 739 -4.08 29.28 2.25
N LEU A 740 -4.54 28.03 2.39
CA LEU A 740 -3.91 26.87 1.75
C LEU A 740 -3.97 26.92 0.21
N PRO A 741 -5.07 27.37 -0.44
CA PRO A 741 -5.09 27.55 -1.90
C PRO A 741 -4.05 28.57 -2.38
N ASP A 742 -3.86 29.68 -1.67
CA ASP A 742 -2.88 30.71 -2.02
C ASP A 742 -1.44 30.22 -1.85
N LEU A 743 -1.16 29.42 -0.82
CA LEU A 743 0.12 28.72 -0.67
C LEU A 743 0.41 27.81 -1.86
N VAL A 744 -0.56 26.97 -2.24
CA VAL A 744 -0.40 26.02 -3.36
C VAL A 744 -0.19 26.79 -4.67
N HIS A 745 -0.93 27.87 -4.88
CA HIS A 745 -0.77 28.73 -6.05
C HIS A 745 0.62 29.38 -6.11
N TYR A 746 1.09 29.96 -5.00
CA TYR A 746 2.44 30.55 -4.90
C TYR A 746 3.54 29.54 -5.28
N HIS A 747 3.47 28.32 -4.75
CA HIS A 747 4.46 27.29 -5.08
C HIS A 747 4.36 26.80 -6.53
N ARG A 748 3.15 26.74 -7.09
CA ARG A 748 2.93 26.37 -8.49
C ARG A 748 3.55 27.35 -9.46
N ILE A 749 3.37 28.65 -9.24
CA ILE A 749 4.01 29.68 -10.08
C ILE A 749 5.54 29.58 -10.00
N ASN A 750 6.07 29.18 -8.84
CA ASN A 750 7.49 28.88 -8.63
C ASN A 750 7.94 27.50 -9.15
N GLY A 751 7.14 26.83 -9.98
CA GLY A 751 7.50 25.58 -10.65
C GLY A 751 7.41 24.34 -9.77
N THR A 752 6.65 24.38 -8.67
CA THR A 752 6.37 23.21 -7.83
C THR A 752 5.02 22.62 -8.18
N VAL A 753 4.91 21.30 -8.30
CA VAL A 753 3.64 20.62 -8.48
C VAL A 753 3.22 19.97 -7.16
N ALA A 754 1.98 20.24 -6.76
CA ALA A 754 1.38 19.65 -5.58
C ALA A 754 -0.01 19.09 -5.93
N PRO A 755 -0.34 17.87 -5.48
CA PRO A 755 -1.66 17.29 -5.63
C PRO A 755 -2.69 18.06 -4.81
N ILE A 756 -3.94 18.04 -5.29
CA ILE A 756 -5.12 18.54 -4.59
C ILE A 756 -6.15 17.43 -4.57
N ASP A 757 -6.81 17.24 -3.42
CA ASP A 757 -7.94 16.33 -3.32
C ASP A 757 -9.17 17.01 -3.95
N PRO A 758 -9.72 16.49 -5.06
CA PRO A 758 -10.86 17.12 -5.72
C PRO A 758 -12.11 17.22 -4.83
N SER A 759 -12.18 16.43 -3.75
CA SER A 759 -13.28 16.49 -2.78
C SER A 759 -13.29 17.79 -1.95
N TRP A 760 -12.19 18.55 -1.92
CA TRP A 760 -12.12 19.84 -1.23
C TRP A 760 -12.78 20.98 -1.99
N ARG A 761 -13.14 20.77 -3.27
CA ARG A 761 -13.94 21.70 -4.09
C ARG A 761 -13.35 23.11 -4.19
N TRP A 762 -12.03 23.23 -4.39
CA TRP A 762 -11.36 24.52 -4.61
C TRP A 762 -11.70 25.19 -5.95
N GLY A 763 -12.52 24.55 -6.79
CA GLY A 763 -12.94 25.07 -8.09
C GLY A 763 -11.88 24.87 -9.17
N GLY A 764 -12.02 25.59 -10.28
CA GLY A 764 -11.02 25.65 -11.34
C GLY A 764 -9.72 26.33 -10.92
N TYR A 765 -8.63 26.00 -11.60
CA TYR A 765 -7.33 26.66 -11.46
C TYR A 765 -7.01 27.45 -12.73
N ASP A 766 -6.57 28.70 -12.58
CA ASP A 766 -6.11 29.54 -13.67
C ASP A 766 -4.86 30.38 -13.26
N ALA A 767 -4.55 31.41 -14.06
CA ALA A 767 -3.33 32.19 -13.90
C ALA A 767 -3.24 32.93 -12.54
N ASP A 768 -4.37 33.30 -11.91
CA ASP A 768 -4.37 34.04 -10.64
C ASP A 768 -4.91 33.20 -9.46
N GLY A 769 -4.93 31.88 -9.63
CA GLY A 769 -5.13 30.92 -8.56
C GLY A 769 -6.38 30.06 -8.69
N PHE A 770 -6.94 29.67 -7.56
CA PHE A 770 -8.15 28.85 -7.49
C PHE A 770 -9.39 29.75 -7.49
N GLU A 771 -10.50 29.29 -8.08
CA GLU A 771 -11.76 30.06 -8.06
C GLU A 771 -12.24 30.39 -6.63
N VAL A 772 -11.98 29.53 -5.66
CA VAL A 772 -12.32 29.78 -4.24
C VAL A 772 -11.53 30.96 -3.66
N SER A 773 -10.29 31.20 -4.10
CA SER A 773 -9.50 32.37 -3.65
C SER A 773 -9.96 33.70 -4.25
N ARG A 774 -10.92 33.67 -5.20
CA ARG A 774 -11.40 34.86 -5.92
C ARG A 774 -12.75 35.39 -5.46
N GLY A 775 -13.55 34.64 -4.69
CA GLY A 775 -14.91 35.11 -4.43
C GLY A 775 -15.88 34.27 -3.62
N ALA A 776 -15.44 33.33 -2.77
CA ALA A 776 -16.35 32.70 -1.81
C ALA A 776 -16.04 33.18 -0.39
N LYS A 777 -16.59 34.34 0.00
CA LYS A 777 -17.01 34.48 1.41
C LYS A 777 -18.12 33.44 1.60
N GLN A 778 -17.83 32.38 2.37
CA GLN A 778 -18.87 31.51 2.90
C GLN A 778 -19.79 32.30 3.84
#